data_AF-A0A3D5SY10-F1
#
_entry.id   AF-A0A3D5SY10-F1
#
_cell.length_a   1.000
_cell.length_b   1.000
_cell.length_c   1.000
_cell.angle_alpha   90.00
_cell.angle_beta   90.00
_cell.angle_gamma   90.00
#
_symmetry.space_group_name_H-M   'P 1'
#
loop_
_entity.id
_entity.type
_entity.pdbx_description
1 polymer ?
#
loop_
_entity_poly.entity_id
_entity_poly.type
_entity_poly.pdbx_seq_one_letter_code
_entity_poly.pdbx_strand_id
1 'polypeptide(L)'
;PARAAVREPETIRVLHANEHNLKDVVVEIPRDAFTVVTGVSGSGKSTLAFDILFAEGQRRYLESLNAYARQFVQPAARADVEAVRGIPPTVAIESRASRGGRKSTVGTATEIYHFLRLLYVKLGVQHCPQCGDAIEPQSAERIIARILKSRRGERVGVLAPLVNARKGYYTELARRARAKGATHLRVDGEFLPTAKWPRLERFKLHTIEFPVADVLVTPEREGELRAALAAALELGKGTVSLVWPLEALERAIARGASAALEREVFSTRRACPTCGTSFPEPDPRLFSYNSRHGWCGSCFGTGVKLPGFDAEQSGEEASWNEWFEAEPPPCPECGGARLNATALAVRLHGRSIAELAAMPVTQAQRVFEALRLEGREAEIGRDCVAEIRSRLAFLEQMGLGYLALDRAAPTLSGGEAQRIRLAAQLGSNLQGVCYILDEPTIGLHPRDNRMLLDVLERLRAKGNTLVVVEHDEETIRRADRIIDLGPGAGIRGGRVVAAGTAQEIMREPASVTGRFLADPLRHPFAPRRPVEAGTASLSIREAAVHNLRAIDVRIPLARLTVLTGVSGSGKSSLAHEVLRANLARLLGAPAAHGPFAGCREILGWEAIARVVEVDQTPIGRTPRSCPATYVGFWDGIRRLFAETTQARMNGYSASRFSFNNAGGRCEACAGQGLQRLAMSFLPDVKVGCDACGGARFNPQTLAVRWRERSIGEVLAMSVDEAAEFFAAQRATHRALRLLQDVGLGYLALGQASPTLSGGEAQRIKLVSELARVRADAPEGGRGTLYMLDEPTVGLHMADVEKLVRVLHRLVDAGNSVVVIEHNLDVIAEADWVVDLGPEGGEAGGRLVAAGPPEAIAASPESHTGRILAGFLGERAQGAVRSR
;
A
#
# COMPACT_ATOMS: atom_id res chain seq x y z
N PRO A 1 -44.92 -25.21 15.75
CA PRO A 1 -44.86 -23.74 15.68
C PRO A 1 -44.19 -23.16 16.94
N ALA A 2 -42.86 -23.19 16.96
CA ALA A 2 -42.08 -22.48 17.97
C ALA A 2 -42.14 -20.98 17.62
N ARG A 3 -42.56 -20.15 18.58
CA ARG A 3 -42.52 -18.69 18.46
C ARG A 3 -41.10 -18.29 18.09
N ALA A 4 -40.91 -17.78 16.87
CA ALA A 4 -39.73 -17.04 16.50
C ALA A 4 -39.64 -15.85 17.45
N ALA A 5 -38.80 -15.97 18.48
CA ALA A 5 -38.38 -14.82 19.26
C ALA A 5 -37.67 -13.89 18.27
N VAL A 6 -38.30 -12.75 17.97
CA VAL A 6 -37.67 -11.63 17.29
C VAL A 6 -36.49 -11.25 18.19
N ARG A 7 -35.28 -11.69 17.84
CA ARG A 7 -34.06 -11.16 18.45
C ARG A 7 -34.08 -9.66 18.14
N GLU A 8 -34.17 -8.83 19.17
CA GLU A 8 -33.85 -7.41 19.02
C GLU A 8 -32.48 -7.33 18.33
N PRO A 9 -32.30 -6.50 17.28
CA PRO A 9 -31.00 -6.35 16.65
C PRO A 9 -30.00 -5.90 17.71
N GLU A 10 -28.96 -6.70 17.96
CA GLU A 10 -27.88 -6.30 18.86
C GLU A 10 -27.22 -5.04 18.27
N THR A 11 -27.30 -3.90 18.97
CA THR A 11 -26.69 -2.63 18.50
C THR A 11 -25.35 -2.40 19.16
N ILE A 12 -24.39 -1.86 18.40
CA ILE A 12 -23.20 -1.25 18.99
C ILE A 12 -23.60 0.12 19.54
N ARG A 13 -23.36 0.38 20.82
CA ARG A 13 -23.67 1.66 21.47
C ARG A 13 -22.40 2.36 21.90
N VAL A 14 -22.18 3.56 21.43
CA VAL A 14 -21.13 4.48 21.89
C VAL A 14 -21.80 5.48 22.82
N LEU A 15 -21.35 5.56 24.06
CA LEU A 15 -21.93 6.42 25.11
C LEU A 15 -20.91 7.48 25.52
N HIS A 16 -21.31 8.75 25.42
CA HIS A 16 -20.56 9.91 25.93
C HIS A 16 -19.10 9.96 25.43
N ALA A 17 -18.94 9.97 24.11
CA ALA A 17 -17.63 10.08 23.46
C ALA A 17 -17.15 11.54 23.35
N ASN A 18 -15.92 11.80 23.82
CA ASN A 18 -15.27 13.12 23.85
C ASN A 18 -13.87 13.13 23.21
N GLU A 19 -13.45 12.01 22.61
CA GLU A 19 -12.17 11.92 21.90
C GLU A 19 -12.01 13.04 20.85
N HIS A 20 -10.82 13.66 20.82
CA HIS A 20 -10.49 14.78 19.95
C HIS A 20 -11.48 15.96 19.98
N ASN A 21 -12.31 16.11 18.95
CA ASN A 21 -13.28 17.19 18.83
C ASN A 21 -14.72 16.75 19.05
N LEU A 22 -14.96 15.46 19.38
CA LEU A 22 -16.29 14.96 19.70
C LEU A 22 -16.83 15.61 20.97
N LYS A 23 -18.14 15.85 21.01
CA LYS A 23 -18.83 16.59 22.07
C LYS A 23 -19.94 15.74 22.65
N ASP A 24 -19.58 14.93 23.63
CA ASP A 24 -20.50 14.06 24.36
C ASP A 24 -21.37 13.20 23.43
N VAL A 25 -20.73 12.59 22.42
CA VAL A 25 -21.46 11.88 21.36
C VAL A 25 -22.02 10.57 21.88
N VAL A 26 -23.34 10.41 21.72
CA VAL A 26 -24.06 9.15 21.93
C VAL A 26 -24.60 8.68 20.57
N VAL A 27 -24.25 7.46 20.18
CA VAL A 27 -24.70 6.91 18.89
C VAL A 27 -24.92 5.40 18.95
N GLU A 28 -25.95 4.95 18.23
CA GLU A 28 -26.26 3.54 18.04
C GLU A 28 -26.01 3.12 16.59
N ILE A 29 -25.26 2.02 16.43
CA ILE A 29 -24.92 1.43 15.14
C ILE A 29 -25.52 0.03 15.11
N PRO A 30 -26.44 -0.27 14.16
CA PRO A 30 -27.02 -1.60 14.04
C PRO A 30 -25.96 -2.63 13.62
N ARG A 31 -25.94 -3.81 14.25
CA ARG A 31 -25.12 -4.93 13.77
C ARG A 31 -25.73 -5.54 12.50
N ASP A 32 -24.85 -6.22 11.77
CA ASP A 32 -25.17 -6.91 10.51
C ASP A 32 -25.76 -5.98 9.43
N ALA A 33 -25.47 -4.68 9.57
CA ALA A 33 -25.93 -3.61 8.70
C ALA A 33 -24.75 -2.86 8.06
N PHE A 34 -25.04 -2.18 6.95
CA PHE A 34 -24.14 -1.25 6.30
C PHE A 34 -24.39 0.16 6.81
N THR A 35 -23.55 0.61 7.74
CA THR A 35 -23.61 1.96 8.31
C THR A 35 -22.56 2.86 7.67
N VAL A 36 -22.97 4.05 7.20
CA VAL A 36 -22.07 5.09 6.69
C VAL A 36 -21.96 6.22 7.72
N VAL A 37 -20.73 6.61 8.05
CA VAL A 37 -20.42 7.81 8.85
C VAL A 37 -19.97 8.90 7.88
N THR A 38 -20.75 9.98 7.80
CA THR A 38 -20.53 11.07 6.84
C THR A 38 -20.52 12.44 7.53
N GLY A 39 -20.32 13.50 6.77
CA GLY A 39 -20.21 14.89 7.25
C GLY A 39 -19.05 15.65 6.60
N VAL A 40 -18.86 16.92 6.93
CA VAL A 40 -17.78 17.73 6.33
C VAL A 40 -16.37 17.27 6.74
N SER A 41 -15.34 17.64 5.98
CA SER A 41 -13.94 17.33 6.32
C SER A 41 -13.60 17.88 7.73
N GLY A 42 -13.05 17.05 8.63
CA GLY A 42 -12.77 17.46 10.01
C GLY A 42 -13.96 17.47 10.98
N SER A 43 -15.11 16.89 10.63
CA SER A 43 -16.29 16.85 11.53
C SER A 43 -16.20 15.85 12.69
N GLY A 44 -15.23 14.93 12.69
CA GLY A 44 -15.04 13.89 13.72
C GLY A 44 -15.31 12.45 13.27
N LYS A 45 -15.49 12.20 11.97
CA LYS A 45 -15.82 10.87 11.41
C LYS A 45 -14.76 9.81 11.70
N SER A 46 -13.51 10.10 11.36
CA SER A 46 -12.39 9.18 11.57
C SER A 46 -12.16 8.94 13.07
N THR A 47 -12.43 9.94 13.91
CA THR A 47 -12.38 9.80 15.37
C THR A 47 -13.41 8.79 15.88
N LEU A 48 -14.67 8.92 15.44
CA LEU A 48 -15.69 7.94 15.81
C LEU A 48 -15.36 6.53 15.29
N ALA A 49 -14.95 6.42 14.02
CA ALA A 49 -14.73 5.13 13.36
C ALA A 49 -13.44 4.42 13.80
N PHE A 50 -12.30 5.12 13.81
CA PHE A 50 -10.99 4.52 14.02
C PHE A 50 -10.49 4.69 15.46
N ASP A 51 -10.50 5.92 15.96
CA ASP A 51 -9.94 6.21 17.30
C ASP A 51 -10.81 5.64 18.43
N ILE A 52 -12.12 5.48 18.19
CA ILE A 52 -13.05 4.87 19.15
C ILE A 52 -13.41 3.43 18.76
N LEU A 53 -14.18 3.22 17.68
CA LEU A 53 -14.74 1.90 17.38
C LEU A 53 -13.65 0.88 17.06
N PHE A 54 -12.75 1.18 16.12
CA PHE A 54 -11.68 0.24 15.77
C PHE A 54 -10.77 -0.03 16.96
N ALA A 55 -10.28 1.03 17.63
CA ALA A 55 -9.37 0.90 18.75
C ALA A 55 -9.98 0.06 19.89
N GLU A 56 -11.25 0.29 20.23
CA GLU A 56 -11.91 -0.43 21.31
C GLU A 56 -12.20 -1.90 20.96
N GLY A 57 -12.63 -2.19 19.72
CA GLY A 57 -12.81 -3.56 19.24
C GLY A 57 -11.50 -4.34 19.19
N GLN A 58 -10.42 -3.69 18.73
CA GLN A 58 -9.09 -4.28 18.69
C GLN A 58 -8.56 -4.52 20.11
N ARG A 59 -8.68 -3.54 21.00
CA ARG A 59 -8.27 -3.65 22.41
C ARG A 59 -8.93 -4.83 23.10
N ARG A 60 -10.25 -4.97 22.97
CA ARG A 60 -11.02 -6.10 23.55
C ARG A 60 -10.58 -7.45 23.00
N TYR A 61 -10.34 -7.52 21.70
CA TYR A 61 -9.84 -8.74 21.08
C TYR A 61 -8.44 -9.10 21.61
N LEU A 62 -7.53 -8.13 21.70
CA LEU A 62 -6.17 -8.34 22.21
C LEU A 62 -6.16 -8.70 23.70
N GLU A 63 -7.10 -8.17 24.49
CA GLU A 63 -7.27 -8.53 25.90
C GLU A 63 -7.73 -9.98 26.09
N SER A 64 -8.41 -10.56 25.09
CA SER A 64 -8.80 -11.97 25.08
C SER A 64 -7.62 -12.93 24.80
N LEU A 65 -6.47 -12.41 24.34
CA LEU A 65 -5.28 -13.24 24.11
C LEU A 65 -4.69 -13.77 25.42
N ASN A 66 -3.92 -14.84 25.32
CA ASN A 66 -3.24 -15.42 26.48
C ASN A 66 -2.23 -14.44 27.11
N ALA A 67 -1.90 -14.66 28.38
CA ALA A 67 -1.04 -13.74 29.16
C ALA A 67 0.35 -13.52 28.52
N TYR A 68 0.89 -14.54 27.84
CA TYR A 68 2.17 -14.45 27.12
C TYR A 68 2.08 -13.50 25.93
N ALA A 69 1.07 -13.64 25.06
CA ALA A 69 0.87 -12.76 23.92
C ALA A 69 0.62 -11.30 24.35
N ARG A 70 -0.09 -11.10 25.47
CA ARG A 70 -0.31 -9.76 26.06
C ARG A 70 0.97 -9.07 26.55
N GLN A 71 2.05 -9.81 26.85
CA GLN A 71 3.34 -9.19 27.19
C GLN A 71 4.00 -8.50 25.99
N PHE A 72 3.70 -8.98 24.77
CA PHE A 72 4.28 -8.45 23.53
C PHE A 72 3.35 -7.48 22.81
N VAL A 73 2.06 -7.51 23.13
CA VAL A 73 1.06 -6.64 22.52
C VAL A 73 0.57 -5.65 23.57
N GLN A 74 1.12 -4.44 23.54
CA GLN A 74 0.56 -3.33 24.33
C GLN A 74 -0.76 -2.91 23.69
N PRO A 75 -1.87 -2.92 24.44
CA PRO A 75 -3.13 -2.38 23.93
C PRO A 75 -2.97 -0.89 23.63
N ALA A 76 -3.70 -0.39 22.63
CA ALA A 76 -3.82 1.03 22.38
C ALA A 76 -4.29 1.77 23.65
N ALA A 77 -3.96 3.06 23.76
CA ALA A 77 -4.54 3.92 24.79
C ALA A 77 -6.07 3.85 24.73
N ARG A 78 -6.73 3.87 25.89
CA ARG A 78 -8.19 3.93 25.92
C ARG A 78 -8.63 5.27 25.35
N ALA A 79 -9.56 5.23 24.41
CA ALA A 79 -10.24 6.43 23.91
C ALA A 79 -11.03 7.11 25.03
N ASP A 80 -11.19 8.42 24.94
CA ASP A 80 -12.01 9.25 25.81
C ASP A 80 -13.50 9.04 25.51
N VAL A 81 -14.04 7.95 26.07
CA VAL A 81 -15.43 7.52 25.96
C VAL A 81 -15.86 6.84 27.26
N GLU A 82 -17.09 7.08 27.72
CA GLU A 82 -17.60 6.42 28.92
C GLU A 82 -17.70 4.90 28.72
N ALA A 83 -18.36 4.48 27.65
CA ALA A 83 -18.50 3.08 27.32
C ALA A 83 -18.83 2.85 25.84
N VAL A 84 -18.26 1.78 25.29
CA VAL A 84 -18.71 1.17 24.04
C VAL A 84 -19.32 -0.19 24.37
N ARG A 85 -20.57 -0.46 23.97
CA ARG A 85 -21.26 -1.73 24.26
C ARG A 85 -21.60 -2.44 22.96
N GLY A 86 -21.62 -3.78 22.99
CA GLY A 86 -22.03 -4.59 21.84
C GLY A 86 -21.04 -4.64 20.66
N ILE A 87 -19.83 -4.08 20.79
CA ILE A 87 -18.83 -4.06 19.71
C ILE A 87 -18.21 -5.47 19.51
N PRO A 88 -18.29 -6.05 18.29
CA PRO A 88 -17.62 -7.31 17.96
C PRO A 88 -16.13 -7.07 17.65
N PRO A 89 -15.33 -8.12 17.36
CA PRO A 89 -13.96 -7.94 16.86
C PRO A 89 -13.95 -7.05 15.61
N THR A 90 -13.03 -6.08 15.59
CA THR A 90 -12.94 -5.09 14.51
C THR A 90 -11.78 -5.36 13.56
N VAL A 91 -12.00 -5.03 12.29
CA VAL A 91 -10.96 -5.03 11.25
C VAL A 91 -11.00 -3.68 10.54
N ALA A 92 -9.91 -2.91 10.63
CA ALA A 92 -9.75 -1.65 9.91
C ALA A 92 -9.17 -1.87 8.50
N ILE A 93 -9.78 -1.23 7.50
CA ILE A 93 -9.27 -1.10 6.13
C ILE A 93 -9.06 0.39 5.86
N GLU A 94 -7.90 0.90 6.25
CA GLU A 94 -7.49 2.29 6.07
C GLU A 94 -6.87 2.56 4.70
N SER A 95 -7.10 3.76 4.18
CA SER A 95 -6.46 4.31 2.97
C SER A 95 -4.93 4.47 3.13
N ARG A 96 -4.47 4.70 4.36
CA ARG A 96 -3.09 5.09 4.73
C ARG A 96 -2.23 3.99 5.36
N ALA A 97 -2.70 2.75 5.35
CA ALA A 97 -1.93 1.64 5.89
C ALA A 97 -0.53 1.57 5.25
N SER A 98 0.48 1.31 6.08
CA SER A 98 1.86 1.05 5.65
C SER A 98 1.88 0.16 4.40
N ARG A 99 2.26 0.75 3.25
CA ARG A 99 2.48 -0.01 2.03
C ARG A 99 3.63 -0.96 2.33
N GLY A 100 3.37 -2.27 2.30
CA GLY A 100 4.39 -3.27 2.61
C GLY A 100 5.67 -3.07 1.78
N GLY A 101 6.81 -3.57 2.28
CA GLY A 101 8.09 -3.45 1.58
C GLY A 101 8.09 -4.14 0.20
N ARG A 102 9.17 -4.02 -0.58
CA ARG A 102 9.25 -4.56 -1.95
C ARG A 102 9.02 -6.07 -2.05
N LYS A 103 9.22 -6.82 -0.96
CA LYS A 103 8.91 -8.25 -0.86
C LYS A 103 7.43 -8.55 -0.65
N SER A 104 6.62 -7.57 -0.22
CA SER A 104 5.17 -7.69 -0.24
C SER A 104 4.70 -7.48 -1.67
N THR A 105 3.98 -8.44 -2.22
CA THR A 105 3.36 -8.39 -3.56
C THR A 105 1.85 -8.57 -3.45
N VAL A 106 1.13 -8.30 -4.55
CA VAL A 106 -0.31 -8.59 -4.68
C VAL A 106 -0.61 -10.03 -4.27
N GLY A 107 0.17 -11.00 -4.75
CA GLY A 107 0.00 -12.42 -4.46
C GLY A 107 0.25 -12.79 -2.99
N THR A 108 1.19 -12.13 -2.30
CA THR A 108 1.37 -12.36 -0.85
C THR A 108 0.30 -11.69 -0.02
N ALA A 109 -0.13 -10.47 -0.38
CA ALA A 109 -1.14 -9.70 0.34
C ALA A 109 -2.53 -10.35 0.26
N THR A 110 -2.79 -11.06 -0.83
CA THR A 110 -4.05 -11.81 -1.08
C THR A 110 -3.96 -13.27 -0.67
N GLU A 111 -2.81 -13.69 -0.16
CA GLU A 111 -2.47 -15.08 0.15
C GLU A 111 -2.46 -16.07 -1.03
N ILE A 112 -2.81 -15.66 -2.25
CA ILE A 112 -2.77 -16.51 -3.45
C ILE A 112 -1.41 -17.18 -3.59
N TYR A 113 -0.33 -16.43 -3.36
CA TYR A 113 1.03 -16.95 -3.47
C TYR A 113 1.32 -18.06 -2.45
N HIS A 114 0.68 -18.06 -1.28
CA HIS A 114 0.84 -19.15 -0.30
C HIS A 114 0.23 -20.45 -0.79
N PHE A 115 -0.95 -20.40 -1.41
CA PHE A 115 -1.57 -21.57 -2.04
C PHE A 115 -0.78 -22.04 -3.27
N LEU A 116 -0.24 -21.11 -4.07
CA LEU A 116 0.67 -21.46 -5.17
C LEU A 116 1.88 -22.24 -4.66
N ARG A 117 2.53 -21.78 -3.59
CA ARG A 117 3.68 -22.49 -2.99
C ARG A 117 3.31 -23.91 -2.57
N LEU A 118 2.14 -24.11 -1.96
CA LEU A 118 1.66 -25.44 -1.58
C LEU A 118 1.40 -26.31 -2.82
N LEU A 119 0.77 -25.76 -3.85
CA LEU A 119 0.49 -26.47 -5.09
C LEU A 119 1.78 -26.92 -5.80
N TYR A 120 2.79 -26.05 -5.91
CA TYR A 120 4.08 -26.36 -6.52
C TYR A 120 4.89 -27.40 -5.74
N VAL A 121 4.82 -27.38 -4.41
CA VAL A 121 5.45 -28.43 -3.58
C VAL A 121 4.82 -29.79 -3.87
N LYS A 122 3.50 -29.83 -4.05
CA LYS A 122 2.75 -31.09 -4.13
C LYS A 122 2.67 -31.67 -5.54
N LEU A 123 2.49 -30.82 -6.55
CA LEU A 123 2.22 -31.22 -7.94
C LEU A 123 3.30 -30.75 -8.93
N GLY A 124 4.24 -29.91 -8.50
CA GLY A 124 5.29 -29.42 -9.39
C GLY A 124 6.32 -30.49 -9.74
N VAL A 125 6.63 -30.60 -11.03
CA VAL A 125 7.74 -31.41 -11.52
C VAL A 125 9.02 -30.60 -11.37
N GLN A 126 9.99 -31.13 -10.64
CA GLN A 126 11.28 -30.48 -10.47
C GLN A 126 12.15 -30.76 -11.70
N HIS A 127 12.81 -29.74 -12.24
CA HIS A 127 13.81 -29.88 -13.30
C HIS A 127 15.19 -29.51 -12.79
N CYS A 128 16.23 -30.01 -13.46
CA CYS A 128 17.60 -29.59 -13.19
C CYS A 128 17.80 -28.14 -13.67
N PRO A 129 18.25 -27.20 -12.83
CA PRO A 129 18.49 -25.82 -13.27
C PRO A 129 19.61 -25.69 -14.31
N GLN A 130 20.51 -26.67 -14.38
CA GLN A 130 21.64 -26.69 -15.32
C GLN A 130 21.30 -27.40 -16.63
N CYS A 131 20.59 -28.53 -16.57
CA CYS A 131 20.33 -29.36 -17.75
C CYS A 131 18.93 -29.17 -18.33
N GLY A 132 17.97 -28.67 -17.56
CA GLY A 132 16.56 -28.56 -17.97
C GLY A 132 15.77 -29.87 -17.88
N ASP A 133 16.44 -31.01 -17.70
CA ASP A 133 15.78 -32.32 -17.61
C ASP A 133 14.91 -32.46 -16.37
N ALA A 134 13.79 -33.18 -16.52
CA ALA A 134 12.94 -33.56 -15.41
C ALA A 134 13.73 -34.43 -14.42
N ILE A 135 13.60 -34.13 -13.14
CA ILE A 135 14.23 -34.89 -12.07
C ILE A 135 13.44 -36.17 -11.86
N GLU A 136 14.10 -37.30 -12.12
CA GLU A 136 13.50 -38.63 -12.03
C GLU A 136 14.18 -39.47 -10.93
N PRO A 137 13.51 -40.52 -10.44
CA PRO A 137 14.17 -41.58 -9.72
C PRO A 137 15.27 -42.21 -10.60
N GLN A 138 16.51 -42.23 -10.13
CA GLN A 138 17.58 -43.00 -10.78
C GLN A 138 17.76 -44.36 -10.10
N SER A 139 18.07 -45.39 -10.87
CA SER A 139 18.38 -46.71 -10.31
C SER A 139 19.69 -46.67 -9.52
N ALA A 140 19.82 -47.56 -8.54
CA ALA A 140 21.08 -47.73 -7.79
C ALA A 140 22.26 -48.04 -8.72
N GLU A 141 22.02 -48.77 -9.83
CA GLU A 141 23.06 -49.06 -10.84
C GLU A 141 23.58 -47.80 -11.54
N ARG A 142 22.70 -46.85 -11.85
CA ARG A 142 23.10 -45.58 -12.47
C ARG A 142 23.94 -44.72 -11.52
N ILE A 143 23.61 -44.75 -10.22
CA ILE A 143 24.41 -44.11 -9.16
C ILE A 143 25.82 -44.74 -9.12
N ILE A 144 25.91 -46.07 -9.10
CA ILE A 144 27.18 -46.81 -9.08
C ILE A 144 28.04 -46.46 -10.30
N ALA A 145 27.47 -46.53 -11.50
CA ALA A 145 28.18 -46.23 -12.74
C ALA A 145 28.72 -44.79 -12.75
N ARG A 146 27.97 -43.83 -12.22
CA ARG A 146 28.42 -42.43 -12.11
C ARG A 146 29.60 -42.29 -11.16
N ILE A 147 29.53 -42.91 -9.98
CA ILE A 147 30.61 -42.88 -8.98
C ILE A 147 31.88 -43.52 -9.55
N LEU A 148 31.76 -44.68 -10.19
CA LEU A 148 32.88 -45.36 -10.86
C LEU A 148 33.52 -44.51 -11.97
N LYS A 149 32.72 -43.67 -12.64
CA LYS A 149 33.22 -42.76 -13.68
C LYS A 149 33.88 -41.50 -13.10
N SER A 150 33.25 -40.86 -12.13
CA SER A 150 33.67 -39.53 -11.63
C SER A 150 34.73 -39.59 -10.54
N ARG A 151 34.86 -40.72 -9.83
CA ARG A 151 35.74 -40.86 -8.65
C ARG A 151 36.69 -42.04 -8.76
N ARG A 152 37.02 -42.49 -9.97
CA ARG A 152 37.88 -43.66 -10.19
C ARG A 152 39.25 -43.46 -9.53
N GLY A 153 39.66 -44.41 -8.68
CA GLY A 153 40.92 -44.39 -7.96
C GLY A 153 40.91 -43.60 -6.65
N GLU A 154 39.81 -42.94 -6.30
CA GLU A 154 39.66 -42.19 -5.05
C GLU A 154 39.05 -43.07 -3.95
N ARG A 155 39.42 -42.82 -2.69
CA ARG A 155 38.78 -43.42 -1.52
C ARG A 155 37.69 -42.48 -0.99
N VAL A 156 36.45 -42.96 -1.00
CA VAL A 156 35.27 -42.17 -0.67
C VAL A 156 34.54 -42.73 0.54
N GLY A 157 33.98 -41.86 1.37
CA GLY A 157 33.10 -42.24 2.47
C GLY A 157 31.66 -42.24 1.99
N VAL A 158 30.95 -43.35 2.20
CA VAL A 158 29.53 -43.51 1.89
C VAL A 158 28.72 -43.26 3.16
N LEU A 159 27.86 -42.24 3.18
CA LEU A 159 27.06 -41.84 4.33
C LEU A 159 25.56 -41.85 4.04
N ALA A 160 24.75 -42.27 5.00
CA ALA A 160 23.30 -42.18 4.97
C ALA A 160 22.80 -40.91 5.70
N PRO A 161 22.19 -39.93 5.02
CA PRO A 161 21.64 -38.75 5.68
C PRO A 161 20.40 -39.13 6.49
N LEU A 162 20.49 -39.03 7.82
CA LEU A 162 19.40 -39.36 8.74
C LEU A 162 18.53 -38.13 9.06
N VAL A 163 19.14 -36.95 9.10
CA VAL A 163 18.49 -35.67 9.38
C VAL A 163 19.01 -34.64 8.39
N ASN A 164 18.12 -33.88 7.78
CA ASN A 164 18.50 -32.82 6.84
C ASN A 164 17.84 -31.51 7.25
N ALA A 165 18.64 -30.52 7.67
CA ALA A 165 18.21 -29.18 8.07
C ALA A 165 16.97 -29.16 9.00
N ARG A 166 17.02 -29.87 10.13
CA ARG A 166 15.92 -29.90 11.12
C ARG A 166 16.40 -29.55 12.53
N LYS A 167 15.53 -28.93 13.32
CA LYS A 167 15.77 -28.53 14.72
C LYS A 167 15.64 -29.71 15.68
N GLY A 168 16.55 -29.85 16.64
CA GLY A 168 16.46 -30.88 17.67
C GLY A 168 17.79 -31.24 18.36
N TYR A 169 17.71 -31.98 19.47
CA TYR A 169 18.88 -32.44 20.23
C TYR A 169 19.54 -33.72 19.67
N TYR A 170 18.74 -34.58 19.03
CA TYR A 170 19.15 -35.84 18.39
C TYR A 170 19.96 -36.83 19.27
N THR A 171 19.86 -36.74 20.59
CA THR A 171 20.52 -37.66 21.54
C THR A 171 20.11 -39.12 21.34
N GLU A 172 18.82 -39.37 21.14
CA GLU A 172 18.28 -40.70 20.85
C GLU A 172 18.79 -41.26 19.51
N LEU A 173 18.98 -40.39 18.51
CA LEU A 173 19.50 -40.79 17.21
C LEU A 173 20.97 -41.23 17.32
N ALA A 174 21.78 -40.49 18.08
CA ALA A 174 23.16 -40.88 18.36
C ALA A 174 23.26 -42.19 19.15
N ARG A 175 22.38 -42.40 20.14
CA ARG A 175 22.30 -43.67 20.90
C ARG A 175 21.98 -44.85 19.98
N ARG A 176 21.01 -44.68 19.07
CA ARG A 176 20.65 -45.71 18.07
C ARG A 176 21.77 -45.94 17.06
N ALA A 177 22.46 -44.90 16.63
CA ALA A 177 23.62 -45.03 15.74
C ALA A 177 24.77 -45.81 16.41
N ARG A 178 25.04 -45.53 17.69
CA ARG A 178 26.02 -46.28 18.49
C ARG A 178 25.65 -47.75 18.65
N ALA A 179 24.38 -48.05 18.90
CA ALA A 179 23.89 -49.43 18.98
C ALA A 179 24.05 -50.19 17.65
N LYS A 180 24.12 -49.47 16.52
CA LYS A 180 24.44 -50.02 15.18
C LYS A 180 25.94 -50.04 14.86
N GLY A 181 26.81 -49.74 15.82
CA GLY A 181 28.26 -49.81 15.68
C GLY A 181 28.96 -48.52 15.20
N ALA A 182 28.23 -47.42 14.98
CA ALA A 182 28.86 -46.17 14.54
C ALA A 182 29.60 -45.47 15.69
N THR A 183 30.91 -45.25 15.53
CA THR A 183 31.74 -44.50 16.50
C THR A 183 31.50 -42.99 16.38
N HIS A 184 31.19 -42.50 15.18
CA HIS A 184 30.97 -41.09 14.88
C HIS A 184 29.75 -40.91 13.98
N LEU A 185 29.13 -39.73 14.07
CA LEU A 185 28.16 -39.23 13.09
C LEU A 185 28.68 -37.91 12.53
N ARG A 186 28.44 -37.66 11.25
CA ARG A 186 28.78 -36.36 10.66
C ARG A 186 27.62 -35.39 10.91
N VAL A 187 27.83 -34.37 11.72
CA VAL A 187 26.86 -33.35 12.10
C VAL A 187 27.35 -32.00 11.59
N ASP A 188 26.55 -31.33 10.77
CA ASP A 188 26.84 -30.00 10.21
C ASP A 188 28.23 -29.88 9.56
N GLY A 189 28.70 -30.98 8.95
CA GLY A 189 29.99 -31.08 8.28
C GLY A 189 31.10 -31.73 9.11
N GLU A 190 30.95 -31.81 10.43
CA GLU A 190 31.98 -32.32 11.36
C GLU A 190 31.66 -33.71 11.90
N PHE A 191 32.66 -34.57 12.10
CA PHE A 191 32.47 -35.89 12.69
C PHE A 191 32.48 -35.82 14.22
N LEU A 192 31.32 -36.04 14.85
CA LEU A 192 31.14 -35.99 16.29
C LEU A 192 31.00 -37.41 16.87
N PRO A 193 31.63 -37.71 18.02
CA PRO A 193 31.63 -39.05 18.61
C PRO A 193 30.26 -39.41 19.19
N THR A 194 29.78 -40.64 18.94
CA THR A 194 28.49 -41.13 19.45
C THR A 194 28.54 -41.51 20.94
N ALA A 195 29.73 -41.80 21.48
CA ALA A 195 29.91 -42.17 22.89
C ALA A 195 29.81 -40.99 23.86
N LYS A 196 30.42 -39.85 23.50
CA LYS A 196 30.37 -38.60 24.26
C LYS A 196 29.62 -37.54 23.45
N TRP A 197 28.34 -37.82 23.19
CA TRP A 197 27.52 -37.02 22.27
C TRP A 197 27.39 -35.56 22.77
N PRO A 198 27.78 -34.56 21.98
CA PRO A 198 27.63 -33.17 22.37
C PRO A 198 26.15 -32.76 22.36
N ARG A 199 25.77 -31.85 23.26
CA ARG A 199 24.40 -31.34 23.32
C ARG A 199 24.19 -30.34 22.18
N LEU A 200 23.56 -30.81 21.10
CA LEU A 200 23.19 -29.96 19.97
C LEU A 200 22.17 -28.88 20.39
N GLU A 201 22.22 -27.73 19.73
CA GLU A 201 21.36 -26.59 20.02
C GLU A 201 19.94 -26.83 19.52
N ARG A 202 18.96 -26.88 20.44
CA ARG A 202 17.55 -27.21 20.12
C ARG A 202 16.96 -26.40 18.96
N PHE A 203 17.30 -25.11 18.90
CA PHE A 203 16.63 -24.17 18.00
C PHE A 203 17.39 -23.93 16.69
N LYS A 204 18.57 -24.54 16.52
CA LYS A 204 19.40 -24.49 15.32
C LYS A 204 19.04 -25.64 14.37
N LEU A 205 19.19 -25.41 13.07
CA LEU A 205 18.99 -26.45 12.07
C LEU A 205 20.25 -27.33 12.02
N HIS A 206 20.07 -28.64 12.09
CA HIS A 206 21.15 -29.61 12.02
C HIS A 206 20.97 -30.56 10.83
N THR A 207 22.07 -30.96 10.22
CA THR A 207 22.18 -32.04 9.23
C THR A 207 23.04 -33.15 9.83
N ILE A 208 22.51 -34.37 9.90
CA ILE A 208 23.17 -35.52 10.53
C ILE A 208 23.24 -36.67 9.56
N GLU A 209 24.45 -37.15 9.29
CA GLU A 209 24.76 -38.22 8.34
C GLU A 209 25.46 -39.38 9.07
N PHE A 210 25.01 -40.60 8.78
CA PHE A 210 25.51 -41.85 9.35
C PHE A 210 26.58 -42.46 8.43
N PRO A 211 27.83 -42.64 8.89
CA PRO A 211 28.86 -43.31 8.10
C PRO A 211 28.54 -44.80 7.90
N VAL A 212 28.49 -45.24 6.65
CA VAL A 212 28.13 -46.63 6.30
C VAL A 212 29.37 -47.44 5.96
N ALA A 213 30.23 -46.94 5.06
CA ALA A 213 31.47 -47.60 4.68
C ALA A 213 32.45 -46.65 4.00
N ASP A 214 33.73 -46.99 4.05
CA ASP A 214 34.77 -46.38 3.23
C ASP A 214 35.07 -47.30 2.05
N VAL A 215 35.06 -46.78 0.83
CA VAL A 215 35.22 -47.61 -0.37
C VAL A 215 36.27 -46.98 -1.28
N LEU A 216 37.21 -47.80 -1.75
CA LEU A 216 38.10 -47.42 -2.85
C LEU A 216 37.37 -47.66 -4.17
N VAL A 217 37.18 -46.59 -4.94
CA VAL A 217 36.36 -46.62 -6.16
C VAL A 217 37.18 -47.16 -7.33
N THR A 218 37.17 -48.48 -7.52
CA THR A 218 37.75 -49.13 -8.71
C THR A 218 36.80 -50.19 -9.27
N PRO A 219 36.92 -50.55 -10.57
CA PRO A 219 36.09 -51.59 -11.18
C PRO A 219 36.17 -52.95 -10.45
N GLU A 220 37.34 -53.29 -9.91
CA GLU A 220 37.57 -54.56 -9.21
C GLU A 220 36.86 -54.63 -7.86
N ARG A 221 36.53 -53.48 -7.26
CA ARG A 221 35.84 -53.35 -5.97
C ARG A 221 34.39 -52.84 -6.10
N GLU A 222 33.81 -52.93 -7.29
CA GLU A 222 32.42 -52.49 -7.52
C GLU A 222 31.41 -53.18 -6.59
N GLY A 223 31.65 -54.46 -6.24
CA GLY A 223 30.80 -55.19 -5.30
C GLY A 223 30.73 -54.55 -3.90
N GLU A 224 31.85 -54.04 -3.39
CA GLU A 224 31.93 -53.33 -2.11
C GLU A 224 31.13 -52.01 -2.17
N LEU A 225 31.31 -51.26 -3.25
CA LEU A 225 30.59 -50.00 -3.49
C LEU A 225 29.07 -50.23 -3.57
N ARG A 226 28.64 -51.28 -4.27
CA ARG A 226 27.23 -51.64 -4.43
C ARG A 226 26.58 -51.99 -3.08
N ALA A 227 27.26 -52.79 -2.26
CA ALA A 227 26.77 -53.15 -0.93
C ALA A 227 26.66 -51.93 -0.01
N ALA A 228 27.69 -51.06 0.00
CA ALA A 228 27.71 -49.83 0.78
C ALA A 228 26.58 -48.86 0.37
N LEU A 229 26.37 -48.68 -0.93
CA LEU A 229 25.30 -47.82 -1.45
C LEU A 229 23.92 -48.38 -1.12
N ALA A 230 23.70 -49.69 -1.25
CA ALA A 230 22.42 -50.30 -0.90
C ALA A 230 22.05 -50.05 0.58
N ALA A 231 23.00 -50.31 1.48
CA ALA A 231 22.81 -50.05 2.92
C ALA A 231 22.60 -48.56 3.22
N ALA A 232 23.34 -47.67 2.55
CA ALA A 232 23.21 -46.23 2.75
C ALA A 232 21.89 -45.68 2.22
N LEU A 233 21.43 -46.16 1.07
CA LEU A 233 20.14 -45.79 0.49
C LEU A 233 18.98 -46.30 1.36
N GLU A 234 19.08 -47.48 1.95
CA GLU A 234 18.05 -47.98 2.87
C GLU A 234 17.96 -47.12 4.14
N LEU A 235 19.10 -46.88 4.79
CA LEU A 235 19.17 -46.04 6.01
C LEU A 235 18.78 -44.58 5.75
N GLY A 236 19.19 -44.03 4.61
CA GLY A 236 18.92 -42.65 4.18
C GLY A 236 17.59 -42.49 3.44
N LYS A 237 16.75 -43.53 3.40
CA LYS A 237 15.43 -43.54 2.73
C LYS A 237 15.49 -43.07 1.27
N GLY A 238 16.42 -43.62 0.49
CA GLY A 238 16.61 -43.34 -0.94
C GLY A 238 17.59 -42.19 -1.23
N THR A 239 18.37 -41.76 -0.24
CA THR A 239 19.41 -40.74 -0.42
C THR A 239 20.71 -41.22 0.22
N VAL A 240 21.83 -40.89 -0.39
CA VAL A 240 23.19 -41.19 0.09
C VAL A 240 24.08 -39.97 -0.15
N SER A 241 25.00 -39.69 0.76
CA SER A 241 26.03 -38.67 0.61
C SER A 241 27.38 -39.34 0.46
N LEU A 242 28.16 -38.91 -0.52
CA LEU A 242 29.57 -39.24 -0.65
C LEU A 242 30.41 -38.09 -0.11
N VAL A 243 31.52 -38.42 0.55
CA VAL A 243 32.52 -37.45 1.04
C VAL A 243 33.93 -37.90 0.71
N TRP A 244 34.80 -36.95 0.40
CA TRP A 244 36.23 -37.17 0.09
C TRP A 244 37.00 -35.85 0.30
N PRO A 245 38.34 -35.86 0.34
CA PRO A 245 39.24 -37.02 0.45
C PRO A 245 39.32 -37.56 1.88
N LEU A 246 39.16 -38.87 2.07
CA LEU A 246 39.15 -39.48 3.41
C LEU A 246 40.54 -39.47 4.09
N GLU A 247 41.62 -39.40 3.33
CA GLU A 247 43.00 -39.34 3.85
C GLU A 247 43.27 -38.04 4.63
N ALA A 248 42.55 -36.97 4.28
CA ALA A 248 42.57 -35.72 5.06
C ALA A 248 41.82 -35.89 6.39
N LEU A 249 40.69 -36.61 6.37
CA LEU A 249 39.90 -36.91 7.55
C LEU A 249 40.65 -37.82 8.54
N GLU A 250 41.28 -38.90 8.08
CA GLU A 250 42.06 -39.81 8.93
C GLU A 250 43.17 -39.06 9.68
N ARG A 251 43.90 -38.17 8.99
CA ARG A 251 44.94 -37.33 9.59
C ARG A 251 44.42 -36.26 10.55
N ALA A 252 43.19 -35.81 10.37
CA ALA A 252 42.55 -34.80 11.22
C ALA A 252 41.95 -35.44 12.47
N ILE A 253 41.24 -36.57 12.34
CA ILE A 253 40.72 -37.37 13.46
C ILE A 253 41.86 -37.82 14.39
N ALA A 254 42.99 -38.26 13.84
CA ALA A 254 44.18 -38.63 14.62
C ALA A 254 44.73 -37.46 15.48
N ARG A 255 44.41 -36.21 15.13
CA ARG A 255 44.80 -34.98 15.84
C ARG A 255 43.63 -34.32 16.60
N GLY A 256 42.46 -34.96 16.63
CA GLY A 256 41.25 -34.39 17.24
C GLY A 256 40.71 -33.15 16.52
N ALA A 257 41.03 -32.95 15.25
CA ALA A 257 40.60 -31.82 14.42
C ALA A 257 39.58 -32.24 13.35
N SER A 258 38.82 -31.29 12.81
CA SER A 258 37.95 -31.50 11.65
C SER A 258 38.72 -31.30 10.33
N ALA A 259 38.32 -32.02 9.28
CA ALA A 259 38.85 -31.86 7.93
C ALA A 259 37.77 -31.25 7.02
N ALA A 260 38.16 -30.32 6.15
CA ALA A 260 37.30 -29.86 5.06
C ALA A 260 37.16 -31.00 4.03
N LEU A 261 35.96 -31.56 3.93
CA LEU A 261 35.63 -32.59 2.96
C LEU A 261 34.67 -32.04 1.92
N GLU A 262 34.93 -32.38 0.67
CA GLU A 262 33.95 -32.24 -0.40
C GLU A 262 32.81 -33.23 -0.18
N ARG A 263 31.64 -32.87 -0.73
CA ARG A 263 30.41 -33.62 -0.55
C ARG A 263 29.59 -33.62 -1.82
N GLU A 264 29.12 -34.79 -2.23
CA GLU A 264 28.10 -34.93 -3.27
C GLU A 264 26.99 -35.86 -2.81
N VAL A 265 25.75 -35.52 -3.14
CA VAL A 265 24.56 -36.28 -2.74
C VAL A 265 24.03 -37.03 -3.95
N PHE A 266 23.70 -38.31 -3.76
CA PHE A 266 22.99 -39.14 -4.72
C PHE A 266 21.64 -39.54 -4.15
N SER A 267 20.60 -39.54 -4.97
CA SER A 267 19.26 -40.00 -4.56
C SER A 267 18.69 -40.95 -5.60
N THR A 268 18.15 -42.08 -5.15
CA THR A 268 17.36 -42.96 -6.02
C THR A 268 15.95 -42.42 -6.27
N ARG A 269 15.58 -41.30 -5.64
CA ARG A 269 14.24 -40.70 -5.76
C ARG A 269 14.22 -39.47 -6.65
N ARG A 270 15.29 -38.66 -6.65
CA ARG A 270 15.31 -37.36 -7.32
C ARG A 270 16.72 -36.98 -7.78
N ALA A 271 17.10 -37.35 -9.00
CA ALA A 271 18.31 -36.88 -9.63
C ALA A 271 18.13 -36.49 -11.09
N CYS A 272 18.97 -35.57 -11.56
CA CYS A 272 19.02 -35.22 -12.96
C CYS A 272 19.56 -36.41 -13.76
N PRO A 273 18.87 -36.88 -14.81
CA PRO A 273 19.37 -37.99 -15.62
C PRO A 273 20.67 -37.64 -16.37
N THR A 274 20.86 -36.37 -16.72
CA THR A 274 21.99 -35.92 -17.56
C THR A 274 23.24 -35.60 -16.75
N CYS A 275 23.15 -34.69 -15.77
CA CYS A 275 24.32 -34.34 -14.95
C CYS A 275 24.46 -35.18 -13.68
N GLY A 276 23.42 -35.92 -13.27
CA GLY A 276 23.39 -36.77 -12.09
C GLY A 276 23.24 -36.04 -10.74
N THR A 277 23.19 -34.71 -10.75
CA THR A 277 22.95 -33.90 -9.55
C THR A 277 21.65 -34.33 -8.87
N SER A 278 21.71 -34.62 -7.57
CA SER A 278 20.53 -35.00 -6.79
C SER A 278 19.92 -33.80 -6.07
N PHE A 279 18.59 -33.81 -5.98
CA PHE A 279 17.83 -32.69 -5.43
C PHE A 279 17.02 -33.13 -4.20
N PRO A 280 16.93 -32.29 -3.16
CA PRO A 280 16.06 -32.56 -2.02
C PRO A 280 14.58 -32.47 -2.42
N GLU A 281 13.70 -33.04 -1.61
CA GLU A 281 12.26 -32.87 -1.75
C GLU A 281 11.90 -31.37 -1.58
N PRO A 282 11.10 -30.79 -2.49
CA PRO A 282 10.66 -29.40 -2.40
C PRO A 282 9.91 -29.13 -1.09
N ASP A 283 10.37 -28.11 -0.36
CA ASP A 283 9.72 -27.57 0.83
C ASP A 283 9.01 -26.26 0.45
N PRO A 284 7.86 -25.88 1.07
CA PRO A 284 7.19 -24.62 0.76
C PRO A 284 8.08 -23.38 0.89
N ARG A 285 9.14 -23.43 1.71
CA ARG A 285 10.13 -22.34 1.88
C ARG A 285 11.03 -22.16 0.66
N LEU A 286 11.20 -23.18 -0.20
CA LEU A 286 11.92 -23.07 -1.47
C LEU A 286 11.23 -22.09 -2.42
N PHE A 287 9.91 -22.01 -2.35
CA PHE A 287 9.12 -21.11 -3.20
C PHE A 287 8.85 -19.75 -2.55
N SER A 288 9.47 -19.46 -1.41
CA SER A 288 9.31 -18.19 -0.69
C SER A 288 10.53 -17.30 -0.90
N TYR A 289 10.32 -16.14 -1.54
CA TYR A 289 11.33 -15.08 -1.60
C TYR A 289 11.49 -14.30 -0.28
N ASN A 290 10.71 -14.64 0.76
CA ASN A 290 10.91 -14.17 2.13
C ASN A 290 11.79 -15.12 2.96
N SER A 291 12.31 -16.19 2.35
CA SER A 291 13.12 -17.21 3.00
C SER A 291 14.47 -17.35 2.30
N ARG A 292 15.53 -17.51 3.11
CA ARG A 292 16.88 -17.82 2.61
C ARG A 292 16.95 -19.06 1.71
N HIS A 293 16.01 -19.97 1.87
CA HIS A 293 15.94 -21.21 1.08
C HIS A 293 15.47 -20.98 -0.35
N GLY A 294 14.65 -19.95 -0.59
CA GLY A 294 13.97 -19.73 -1.85
C GLY A 294 14.39 -18.47 -2.60
N TRP A 295 14.87 -17.46 -1.88
CA TRP A 295 15.19 -16.18 -2.49
C TRP A 295 16.39 -16.26 -3.46
N CYS A 296 16.45 -15.31 -4.39
CA CYS A 296 17.62 -15.10 -5.23
C CYS A 296 18.80 -14.60 -4.38
N GLY A 297 20.01 -15.11 -4.66
CA GLY A 297 21.23 -14.76 -3.91
C GLY A 297 21.66 -13.31 -4.07
N SER A 298 21.46 -12.69 -5.24
CA SER A 298 21.86 -11.31 -5.49
C SER A 298 20.88 -10.25 -4.98
N CYS A 299 19.57 -10.50 -4.98
CA CYS A 299 18.57 -9.50 -4.57
C CYS A 299 17.87 -9.83 -3.26
N PHE A 300 18.19 -10.97 -2.66
CA PHE A 300 17.59 -11.44 -1.41
C PHE A 300 16.06 -11.43 -1.43
N GLY A 301 15.44 -11.65 -2.60
CA GLY A 301 13.99 -11.76 -2.77
C GLY A 301 13.22 -10.48 -3.08
N THR A 302 13.90 -9.33 -3.22
CA THR A 302 13.24 -8.06 -3.60
C THR A 302 12.87 -8.00 -5.08
N GLY A 303 13.57 -8.77 -5.93
CA GLY A 303 13.41 -8.75 -7.40
C GLY A 303 14.16 -7.60 -8.08
N VAL A 304 14.69 -6.64 -7.32
CA VAL A 304 15.42 -5.47 -7.82
C VAL A 304 16.76 -5.34 -7.10
N LYS A 305 17.76 -4.73 -7.74
CA LYS A 305 19.05 -4.51 -7.07
C LYS A 305 18.99 -3.21 -6.27
N LEU A 306 19.00 -3.32 -4.94
CA LEU A 306 19.05 -2.19 -4.02
C LEU A 306 20.51 -1.97 -3.55
N PRO A 307 21.14 -0.83 -3.90
CA PRO A 307 22.45 -0.47 -3.39
C PRO A 307 22.51 -0.48 -1.85
N GLY A 308 23.49 -1.18 -1.28
CA GLY A 308 23.71 -1.24 0.17
C GLY A 308 22.79 -2.18 0.96
N PHE A 309 21.87 -2.88 0.30
CA PHE A 309 20.96 -3.86 0.92
C PHE A 309 21.56 -5.27 0.94
N ASP A 310 21.55 -5.93 2.09
CA ASP A 310 22.07 -7.28 2.27
C ASP A 310 21.08 -8.28 2.91
N ALA A 311 21.57 -9.50 3.16
CA ALA A 311 20.78 -10.60 3.73
C ALA A 311 20.41 -10.43 5.22
N GLU A 312 21.08 -9.54 5.95
CA GLU A 312 20.84 -9.26 7.38
C GLU A 312 19.72 -8.22 7.54
N GLN A 313 19.61 -7.31 6.57
CA GLN A 313 18.60 -6.24 6.52
C GLN A 313 17.25 -6.70 5.92
N SER A 314 17.08 -8.00 5.69
CA SER A 314 15.82 -8.57 5.21
C SER A 314 14.68 -8.32 6.21
N GLY A 315 13.63 -7.62 5.78
CA GLY A 315 12.52 -7.16 6.61
C GLY A 315 12.52 -5.65 6.85
N GLU A 316 13.63 -4.95 6.57
CA GLU A 316 13.75 -3.51 6.70
C GLU A 316 13.56 -2.77 5.36
N GLU A 317 13.10 -3.44 4.29
CA GLU A 317 13.08 -2.88 2.93
C GLU A 317 12.28 -1.57 2.80
N ALA A 318 11.33 -1.33 3.71
CA ALA A 318 10.53 -0.11 3.74
C ALA A 318 11.37 1.15 3.99
N SER A 319 12.40 1.08 4.84
CA SER A 319 13.27 2.22 5.15
C SER A 319 14.19 2.59 3.97
N TRP A 320 14.51 1.63 3.12
CA TRP A 320 15.35 1.81 1.93
C TRP A 320 14.62 2.47 0.76
N ASN A 321 13.29 2.33 0.69
CA ASN A 321 12.49 2.99 -0.35
C ASN A 321 12.54 4.52 -0.25
N GLU A 322 12.78 5.08 0.95
CA GLU A 322 12.82 6.53 1.17
C GLU A 322 14.05 7.21 0.57
N TRP A 323 15.08 6.46 0.20
CA TRP A 323 16.40 6.96 -0.21
C TRP A 323 16.61 7.00 -1.74
N PHE A 324 15.75 6.35 -2.52
CA PHE A 324 15.91 6.28 -3.98
C PHE A 324 15.00 7.28 -4.70
N GLU A 325 15.61 8.19 -5.47
CA GLU A 325 14.89 9.12 -6.36
C GLU A 325 14.39 8.45 -7.66
N ALA A 326 14.88 7.25 -8.00
CA ALA A 326 14.54 6.51 -9.23
C ALA A 326 14.19 5.04 -8.95
N GLU A 327 13.42 4.41 -9.83
CA GLU A 327 13.10 2.97 -9.71
C GLU A 327 14.35 2.10 -9.93
N PRO A 328 14.68 1.20 -8.99
CA PRO A 328 15.83 0.32 -9.12
C PRO A 328 15.60 -0.72 -10.23
N PRO A 329 16.63 -1.05 -11.04
CA PRO A 329 16.49 -1.98 -12.15
C PRO A 329 16.20 -3.40 -11.66
N PRO A 330 15.57 -4.23 -12.52
CA PRO A 330 15.32 -5.65 -12.21
C PRO A 330 16.64 -6.37 -11.94
N CYS A 331 16.61 -7.32 -11.02
CA CYS A 331 17.79 -8.12 -10.67
C CYS A 331 18.27 -8.93 -11.89
N PRO A 332 19.54 -8.80 -12.32
CA PRO A 332 20.04 -9.49 -13.50
C PRO A 332 20.15 -11.01 -13.32
N GLU A 333 20.33 -11.50 -12.08
CA GLU A 333 20.49 -12.94 -11.81
C GLU A 333 19.16 -13.70 -11.94
N CYS A 334 18.06 -13.15 -11.41
CA CYS A 334 16.74 -13.77 -11.46
C CYS A 334 15.80 -13.14 -12.48
N GLY A 335 16.25 -12.13 -13.23
CA GLY A 335 15.41 -11.37 -14.17
C GLY A 335 14.20 -10.68 -13.52
N GLY A 336 14.26 -10.42 -12.21
CA GLY A 336 13.11 -9.91 -11.44
C GLY A 336 12.23 -10.97 -10.78
N ALA A 337 12.48 -12.27 -11.00
CA ALA A 337 11.65 -13.37 -10.49
C ALA A 337 11.74 -13.63 -8.98
N ARG A 338 12.65 -12.93 -8.26
CA ARG A 338 12.85 -12.96 -6.78
C ARG A 338 13.36 -14.30 -6.21
N LEU A 339 13.27 -15.39 -6.95
CA LEU A 339 13.61 -16.74 -6.51
C LEU A 339 14.96 -17.22 -7.06
N ASN A 340 15.54 -18.23 -6.41
CA ASN A 340 16.72 -18.92 -6.91
C ASN A 340 16.40 -19.88 -8.07
N ALA A 341 17.44 -20.29 -8.80
CA ALA A 341 17.32 -21.15 -9.96
C ALA A 341 16.66 -22.51 -9.67
N THR A 342 16.88 -23.08 -8.47
CA THR A 342 16.27 -24.36 -8.06
C THR A 342 14.76 -24.25 -7.93
N ALA A 343 14.25 -23.16 -7.36
CA ALA A 343 12.83 -22.90 -7.23
C ALA A 343 12.16 -22.63 -8.58
N LEU A 344 12.83 -21.85 -9.44
CA LEU A 344 12.36 -21.55 -10.80
C LEU A 344 12.33 -22.77 -11.72
N ALA A 345 13.16 -23.77 -11.45
CA ALA A 345 13.18 -25.02 -12.20
C ALA A 345 12.05 -25.99 -11.84
N VAL A 346 11.20 -25.69 -10.84
CA VAL A 346 9.99 -26.50 -10.58
C VAL A 346 8.83 -25.96 -11.40
N ARG A 347 8.23 -26.84 -12.21
CA ARG A 347 7.21 -26.49 -13.19
C ARG A 347 5.88 -27.22 -12.93
N LEU A 348 4.78 -26.49 -13.01
CA LEU A 348 3.42 -27.02 -13.02
C LEU A 348 2.85 -26.82 -14.44
N HIS A 349 2.51 -27.91 -15.13
CA HIS A 349 2.12 -27.88 -16.56
C HIS A 349 3.07 -27.03 -17.43
N GLY A 350 4.38 -27.23 -17.23
CA GLY A 350 5.43 -26.55 -17.99
C GLY A 350 5.81 -25.15 -17.52
N ARG A 351 5.09 -24.56 -16.54
CA ARG A 351 5.33 -23.18 -16.05
C ARG A 351 5.90 -23.13 -14.64
N SER A 352 6.90 -22.28 -14.41
CA SER A 352 7.42 -21.97 -13.08
C SER A 352 6.44 -21.12 -12.26
N ILE A 353 6.61 -21.11 -10.93
CA ILE A 353 5.77 -20.30 -10.05
C ILE A 353 5.91 -18.80 -10.34
N ALA A 354 7.09 -18.35 -10.76
CA ALA A 354 7.34 -16.95 -11.10
C ALA A 354 6.63 -16.55 -12.41
N GLU A 355 6.58 -17.44 -13.40
CA GLU A 355 5.83 -17.19 -14.64
C GLU A 355 4.33 -17.04 -14.38
N LEU A 356 3.75 -17.86 -13.49
CA LEU A 356 2.34 -17.67 -13.08
C LEU A 356 2.15 -16.40 -12.26
N ALA A 357 3.11 -16.04 -11.41
CA ALA A 357 3.00 -14.84 -10.58
C ALA A 357 3.13 -13.54 -11.40
N ALA A 358 3.88 -13.55 -12.50
CA ALA A 358 4.05 -12.42 -13.41
C ALA A 358 2.81 -12.16 -14.30
N MET A 359 1.88 -13.11 -14.38
CA MET A 359 0.65 -12.94 -15.17
C MET A 359 -0.32 -11.96 -14.50
N PRO A 360 -1.02 -11.11 -15.28
CA PRO A 360 -2.19 -10.39 -14.79
C PRO A 360 -3.21 -11.36 -14.19
N VAL A 361 -3.93 -10.92 -13.15
CA VAL A 361 -4.98 -11.70 -12.47
C VAL A 361 -5.95 -12.34 -13.47
N THR A 362 -6.42 -11.59 -14.48
CA THR A 362 -7.35 -12.11 -15.50
C THR A 362 -6.74 -13.29 -16.27
N GLN A 363 -5.45 -13.23 -16.60
CA GLN A 363 -4.77 -14.32 -17.29
C GLN A 363 -4.53 -15.52 -16.36
N ALA A 364 -4.09 -15.27 -15.12
CA ALA A 364 -3.91 -16.31 -14.12
C ALA A 364 -5.23 -17.05 -13.85
N GLN A 365 -6.36 -16.32 -13.78
CA GLN A 365 -7.68 -16.89 -13.62
C GLN A 365 -8.02 -17.87 -14.75
N ARG A 366 -7.83 -17.46 -16.02
CA ARG A 366 -8.05 -18.34 -17.18
C ARG A 366 -7.20 -19.60 -17.12
N VAL A 367 -5.94 -19.48 -16.68
CA VAL A 367 -5.05 -20.63 -16.51
C VAL A 367 -5.61 -21.60 -15.47
N PHE A 368 -6.05 -21.10 -14.31
CA PHE A 368 -6.61 -21.94 -13.27
C PHE A 368 -7.99 -22.50 -13.62
N GLU A 369 -8.81 -21.81 -14.41
CA GLU A 369 -10.09 -22.32 -14.94
C GLU A 369 -9.88 -23.45 -15.96
N ALA A 370 -8.87 -23.30 -16.82
CA ALA A 370 -8.48 -24.31 -17.80
C ALA A 370 -7.69 -25.49 -17.18
N LEU A 371 -7.14 -25.33 -15.98
CA LEU A 371 -6.39 -26.38 -15.30
C LEU A 371 -7.27 -27.63 -15.11
N ARG A 372 -6.80 -28.75 -15.65
CA ARG A 372 -7.39 -30.08 -15.50
C ARG A 372 -6.39 -30.94 -14.75
N LEU A 373 -6.77 -31.34 -13.53
CA LEU A 373 -6.02 -32.30 -12.73
C LEU A 373 -6.80 -33.62 -12.75
N GLU A 374 -6.09 -34.74 -12.87
CA GLU A 374 -6.71 -36.07 -12.97
C GLU A 374 -6.20 -37.00 -11.87
N GLY A 375 -7.02 -37.97 -11.48
CA GLY A 375 -6.69 -38.97 -10.46
C GLY A 375 -6.16 -38.37 -9.15
N ARG A 376 -4.96 -38.80 -8.76
CA ARG A 376 -4.32 -38.38 -7.50
C ARG A 376 -4.01 -36.88 -7.45
N GLU A 377 -3.72 -36.24 -8.59
CA GLU A 377 -3.42 -34.81 -8.63
C GLU A 377 -4.67 -33.98 -8.30
N ALA A 378 -5.84 -34.43 -8.77
CA ALA A 378 -7.11 -33.80 -8.49
C ALA A 378 -7.44 -33.84 -7.00
N GLU A 379 -7.23 -34.97 -6.33
CA GLU A 379 -7.46 -35.11 -4.89
C GLU A 379 -6.55 -34.20 -4.05
N ILE A 380 -5.27 -34.14 -4.40
CA ILE A 380 -4.29 -33.31 -3.68
C ILE A 380 -4.53 -31.81 -3.93
N GLY A 381 -4.86 -31.44 -5.17
CA GLY A 381 -5.00 -30.06 -5.60
C GLY A 381 -6.37 -29.44 -5.33
N ARG A 382 -7.42 -30.24 -5.07
CA ARG A 382 -8.83 -29.79 -5.00
C ARG A 382 -9.03 -28.51 -4.19
N ASP A 383 -8.62 -28.54 -2.91
CA ASP A 383 -8.89 -27.44 -1.98
C ASP A 383 -7.98 -26.24 -2.30
N CYS A 384 -6.71 -26.47 -2.64
CA CYS A 384 -5.79 -25.39 -3.01
C CYS A 384 -6.24 -24.65 -4.29
N VAL A 385 -6.67 -25.38 -5.32
CA VAL A 385 -7.13 -24.79 -6.59
C VAL A 385 -8.45 -24.06 -6.38
N ALA A 386 -9.37 -24.58 -5.55
CA ALA A 386 -10.60 -23.88 -5.20
C ALA A 386 -10.31 -22.52 -4.53
N GLU A 387 -9.39 -22.50 -3.55
CA GLU A 387 -9.01 -21.27 -2.85
C GLU A 387 -8.29 -20.25 -3.75
N ILE A 388 -7.45 -20.72 -4.69
CA ILE A 388 -6.81 -19.86 -5.69
C ILE A 388 -7.85 -19.25 -6.64
N ARG A 389 -8.74 -20.07 -7.22
CA ARG A 389 -9.80 -19.60 -8.12
C ARG A 389 -10.71 -18.57 -7.44
N SER A 390 -11.12 -18.84 -6.21
CA SER A 390 -11.94 -17.95 -5.40
C SER A 390 -11.28 -16.58 -5.20
N ARG A 391 -9.99 -16.54 -4.80
CA ARG A 391 -9.25 -15.29 -4.60
C ARG A 391 -8.97 -14.53 -5.88
N LEU A 392 -8.65 -15.21 -6.97
CA LEU A 392 -8.49 -14.58 -8.29
C LEU A 392 -9.80 -13.93 -8.74
N ALA A 393 -10.93 -14.63 -8.56
CA ALA A 393 -12.25 -14.08 -8.89
C ALA A 393 -12.59 -12.84 -8.05
N PHE A 394 -12.23 -12.81 -6.75
CA PHE A 394 -12.42 -11.60 -5.94
C PHE A 394 -11.56 -10.43 -6.41
N LEU A 395 -10.31 -10.66 -6.84
CA LEU A 395 -9.48 -9.61 -7.42
C LEU A 395 -10.05 -9.09 -8.75
N GLU A 396 -10.54 -9.98 -9.61
CA GLU A 396 -11.20 -9.61 -10.86
C GLU A 396 -12.46 -8.77 -10.59
N GLN A 397 -13.30 -9.19 -9.63
CA GLN A 397 -14.50 -8.44 -9.21
C GLN A 397 -14.18 -7.06 -8.62
N MET A 398 -12.99 -6.87 -8.05
CA MET A 398 -12.49 -5.58 -7.58
C MET A 398 -11.93 -4.68 -8.69
N GLY A 399 -11.98 -5.13 -9.95
CA GLY A 399 -11.37 -4.41 -11.07
C GLY A 399 -9.84 -4.45 -11.05
N LEU A 400 -9.24 -5.42 -10.34
CA LEU A 400 -7.77 -5.59 -10.23
C LEU A 400 -7.22 -6.62 -11.22
N GLY A 401 -8.01 -7.01 -12.23
CA GLY A 401 -7.68 -8.00 -13.25
C GLY A 401 -6.36 -7.72 -13.99
N TYR A 402 -6.02 -6.44 -14.15
CA TYR A 402 -4.81 -5.98 -14.84
C TYR A 402 -3.52 -6.10 -14.02
N LEU A 403 -3.61 -6.38 -12.72
CA LEU A 403 -2.43 -6.47 -11.84
C LEU A 403 -1.76 -7.84 -11.96
N ALA A 404 -0.43 -7.86 -12.05
CA ALA A 404 0.32 -9.09 -11.86
C ALA A 404 0.38 -9.48 -10.37
N LEU A 405 0.40 -10.78 -10.06
CA LEU A 405 0.50 -11.26 -8.67
C LEU A 405 1.86 -10.96 -8.04
N ASP A 406 2.92 -10.78 -8.83
CA ASP A 406 4.25 -10.42 -8.37
C ASP A 406 4.50 -8.90 -8.29
N ARG A 407 3.50 -8.08 -8.65
CA ARG A 407 3.59 -6.61 -8.54
C ARG A 407 3.85 -6.21 -7.09
N ALA A 408 4.89 -5.42 -6.87
CA ALA A 408 5.36 -5.02 -5.56
C ALA A 408 4.40 -4.01 -4.89
N ALA A 409 4.17 -4.16 -3.58
CA ALA A 409 3.27 -3.31 -2.82
C ALA A 409 3.60 -1.80 -2.88
N PRO A 410 4.87 -1.36 -2.91
CA PRO A 410 5.19 0.07 -3.04
C PRO A 410 4.74 0.71 -4.36
N THR A 411 4.57 -0.07 -5.42
CA THR A 411 4.14 0.44 -6.75
C THR A 411 2.63 0.45 -6.94
N LEU A 412 1.87 0.07 -5.89
CA LEU A 412 0.41 0.17 -5.87
C LEU A 412 -0.02 1.58 -5.46
N SER A 413 -1.04 2.10 -6.13
CA SER A 413 -1.82 3.25 -5.67
C SER A 413 -2.54 2.94 -4.34
N GLY A 414 -3.01 3.98 -3.65
CA GLY A 414 -3.79 3.81 -2.41
C GLY A 414 -5.04 2.96 -2.64
N GLY A 415 -5.82 3.29 -3.69
CA GLY A 415 -7.03 2.53 -4.06
C GLY A 415 -6.75 1.10 -4.51
N GLU A 416 -5.64 0.81 -5.22
CA GLU A 416 -5.24 -0.58 -5.52
C GLU A 416 -4.93 -1.36 -4.24
N ALA A 417 -4.12 -0.80 -3.34
CA ALA A 417 -3.75 -1.46 -2.09
C ALA A 417 -4.97 -1.73 -1.19
N GLN A 418 -5.90 -0.77 -1.13
CA GLN A 418 -7.14 -0.91 -0.36
C GLN A 418 -8.05 -1.99 -0.94
N ARG A 419 -8.28 -2.01 -2.25
CA ARG A 419 -9.08 -3.05 -2.93
C ARG A 419 -8.45 -4.44 -2.80
N ILE A 420 -7.12 -4.53 -2.85
CA ILE A 420 -6.40 -5.78 -2.58
C ILE A 420 -6.68 -6.28 -1.16
N ARG A 421 -6.66 -5.38 -0.18
CA ARG A 421 -6.94 -5.72 1.22
C ARG A 421 -8.39 -6.18 1.39
N LEU A 422 -9.34 -5.50 0.75
CA LEU A 422 -10.74 -5.90 0.78
C LEU A 422 -10.95 -7.27 0.12
N ALA A 423 -10.33 -7.52 -1.04
CA ALA A 423 -10.35 -8.84 -1.70
C ALA A 423 -9.80 -9.94 -0.78
N ALA A 424 -8.70 -9.67 -0.07
CA ALA A 424 -8.14 -10.62 0.89
C ALA A 424 -9.12 -10.93 2.03
N GLN A 425 -9.87 -9.94 2.53
CA GLN A 425 -10.89 -10.14 3.56
C GLN A 425 -12.11 -10.93 3.07
N LEU A 426 -12.53 -10.77 1.81
CA LEU A 426 -13.61 -11.59 1.25
C LEU A 426 -13.22 -13.07 1.17
N GLY A 427 -11.93 -13.33 0.93
CA GLY A 427 -11.34 -14.66 0.87
C GLY A 427 -11.15 -15.34 2.24
N SER A 428 -11.17 -14.59 3.36
CA SER A 428 -11.02 -15.17 4.71
C SER A 428 -12.31 -15.75 5.28
N ASN A 429 -13.46 -15.48 4.63
CA ASN A 429 -14.79 -15.98 4.98
C ASN A 429 -15.20 -15.78 6.45
N LEU A 430 -14.73 -14.69 7.07
CA LEU A 430 -15.07 -14.33 8.44
C LEU A 430 -16.54 -13.89 8.57
N GLN A 431 -17.13 -14.19 9.73
CA GLN A 431 -18.50 -13.81 10.12
C GLN A 431 -18.50 -13.19 11.51
N GLY A 432 -19.45 -12.30 11.79
CA GLY A 432 -19.57 -11.63 13.08
C GLY A 432 -18.48 -10.58 13.35
N VAL A 433 -17.80 -10.10 12.29
CA VAL A 433 -16.76 -9.07 12.36
C VAL A 433 -17.38 -7.70 12.08
N CYS A 434 -16.88 -6.65 12.75
CA CYS A 434 -17.15 -5.26 12.36
C CYS A 434 -15.99 -4.74 11.49
N TYR A 435 -16.26 -4.58 10.19
CA TYR A 435 -15.31 -3.97 9.27
C TYR A 435 -15.48 -2.47 9.30
N ILE A 436 -14.36 -1.77 9.53
CA ILE A 436 -14.31 -0.32 9.56
C ILE A 436 -13.48 0.15 8.36
N LEU A 437 -14.11 0.83 7.41
CA LEU A 437 -13.50 1.22 6.14
C LEU A 437 -13.36 2.74 6.05
N ASP A 438 -12.18 3.19 5.63
CA ASP A 438 -11.86 4.60 5.42
C ASP A 438 -11.97 4.94 3.93
N GLU A 439 -13.04 5.64 3.56
CA GLU A 439 -13.28 6.19 2.21
C GLU A 439 -12.88 5.21 1.09
N PRO A 440 -13.47 4.00 1.04
CA PRO A 440 -13.04 2.95 0.11
C PRO A 440 -13.28 3.29 -1.36
N THR A 441 -14.04 4.34 -1.65
CA THR A 441 -14.31 4.82 -3.01
C THR A 441 -13.28 5.84 -3.52
N ILE A 442 -12.29 6.24 -2.71
CA ILE A 442 -11.23 7.18 -3.10
C ILE A 442 -10.57 6.76 -4.42
N GLY A 443 -10.50 7.71 -5.37
CA GLY A 443 -9.77 7.54 -6.62
C GLY A 443 -10.31 6.42 -7.51
N LEU A 444 -11.53 5.93 -7.22
CA LEU A 444 -12.19 4.95 -8.05
C LEU A 444 -13.00 5.63 -9.14
N HIS A 445 -12.89 5.10 -10.35
CA HIS A 445 -13.82 5.45 -11.40
C HIS A 445 -15.26 5.06 -10.98
N PRO A 446 -16.29 5.86 -11.30
CA PRO A 446 -17.67 5.57 -10.86
C PRO A 446 -18.18 4.17 -11.21
N ARG A 447 -17.72 3.59 -12.33
CA ARG A 447 -17.96 2.18 -12.69
C ARG A 447 -17.43 1.21 -11.63
N ASP A 448 -16.20 1.40 -11.20
CA ASP A 448 -15.51 0.52 -10.26
C ASP A 448 -16.05 0.75 -8.83
N ASN A 449 -16.52 1.96 -8.52
CA ASN A 449 -17.23 2.27 -7.28
C ASN A 449 -18.46 1.36 -7.11
N ARG A 450 -19.29 1.22 -8.16
CA ARG A 450 -20.45 0.31 -8.12
C ARG A 450 -20.07 -1.14 -7.80
N MET A 451 -19.00 -1.63 -8.42
CA MET A 451 -18.50 -2.98 -8.17
C MET A 451 -18.06 -3.18 -6.71
N LEU A 452 -17.40 -2.16 -6.14
CA LEU A 452 -17.02 -2.15 -4.73
C LEU A 452 -18.23 -2.17 -3.80
N LEU A 453 -19.25 -1.34 -4.07
CA LEU A 453 -20.46 -1.28 -3.25
C LEU A 453 -21.21 -2.62 -3.25
N ASP A 454 -21.34 -3.27 -4.41
CA ASP A 454 -21.93 -4.61 -4.52
C ASP A 454 -21.17 -5.66 -3.68
N VAL A 455 -19.89 -5.44 -3.46
CA VAL A 455 -19.03 -6.32 -2.68
C VAL A 455 -19.15 -6.05 -1.19
N LEU A 456 -19.25 -4.78 -0.78
CA LEU A 456 -19.57 -4.43 0.59
C LEU A 456 -20.94 -5.03 0.99
N GLU A 457 -21.94 -4.93 0.12
CA GLU A 457 -23.24 -5.57 0.34
C GLU A 457 -23.12 -7.10 0.54
N ARG A 458 -22.27 -7.77 -0.25
CA ARG A 458 -21.97 -9.21 -0.06
C ARG A 458 -21.26 -9.49 1.26
N LEU A 459 -20.31 -8.65 1.67
CA LEU A 459 -19.60 -8.80 2.94
C LEU A 459 -20.56 -8.66 4.13
N ARG A 460 -21.48 -7.69 4.06
CA ARG A 460 -22.58 -7.52 5.03
C ARG A 460 -23.48 -8.76 5.06
N ALA A 461 -23.92 -9.23 3.88
CA ALA A 461 -24.83 -10.38 3.77
C ALA A 461 -24.27 -11.69 4.36
N LYS A 462 -22.95 -11.79 4.55
CA LYS A 462 -22.31 -12.90 5.27
C LYS A 462 -22.46 -12.83 6.80
N GLY A 463 -23.20 -11.87 7.34
CA GLY A 463 -23.37 -11.66 8.79
C GLY A 463 -22.23 -10.84 9.40
N ASN A 464 -21.77 -9.82 8.66
CA ASN A 464 -20.78 -8.86 9.16
C ASN A 464 -21.40 -7.48 9.28
N THR A 465 -20.88 -6.68 10.21
CA THR A 465 -21.25 -5.27 10.37
C THR A 465 -20.26 -4.41 9.60
N LEU A 466 -20.74 -3.43 8.84
CA LEU A 466 -19.87 -2.49 8.12
C LEU A 466 -20.08 -1.08 8.67
N VAL A 467 -18.97 -0.42 9.01
CA VAL A 467 -18.92 1.00 9.36
C VAL A 467 -17.98 1.68 8.38
N VAL A 468 -18.54 2.48 7.48
CA VAL A 468 -17.77 3.09 6.37
C VAL A 468 -17.77 4.59 6.53
N VAL A 469 -16.58 5.19 6.65
CA VAL A 469 -16.42 6.65 6.59
C VAL A 469 -16.44 7.05 5.12
N GLU A 470 -17.45 7.80 4.68
CA GLU A 470 -17.59 8.15 3.26
C GLU A 470 -18.25 9.50 2.99
N HIS A 471 -17.98 9.99 1.79
CA HIS A 471 -18.47 11.23 1.20
C HIS A 471 -19.16 11.02 -0.15
N ASP A 472 -18.96 9.86 -0.77
CA ASP A 472 -19.57 9.55 -2.06
C ASP A 472 -21.09 9.45 -1.97
N GLU A 473 -21.77 10.13 -2.90
CA GLU A 473 -23.23 10.21 -2.95
C GLU A 473 -23.88 8.83 -3.11
N GLU A 474 -23.35 8.00 -4.00
CA GLU A 474 -23.91 6.67 -4.26
C GLU A 474 -23.78 5.78 -3.03
N THR A 475 -22.62 5.80 -2.38
CA THR A 475 -22.35 5.05 -1.15
C THR A 475 -23.28 5.44 -0.01
N ILE A 476 -23.46 6.74 0.23
CA ILE A 476 -24.34 7.24 1.29
C ILE A 476 -25.78 6.81 1.03
N ARG A 477 -26.25 6.86 -0.23
CA ARG A 477 -27.62 6.44 -0.59
C ARG A 477 -27.87 4.94 -0.44
N ARG A 478 -26.85 4.10 -0.55
CA ARG A 478 -26.97 2.63 -0.38
C ARG A 478 -26.91 2.16 1.08
N ALA A 479 -26.50 3.03 2.00
CA ALA A 479 -26.35 2.66 3.40
C ALA A 479 -27.69 2.28 4.04
N ASP A 480 -27.69 1.24 4.87
CA ASP A 480 -28.84 0.88 5.72
C ASP A 480 -29.06 1.96 6.81
N ARG A 481 -27.96 2.55 7.30
CA ARG A 481 -27.94 3.59 8.33
C ARG A 481 -26.87 4.62 8.01
N ILE A 482 -27.18 5.90 8.23
CA ILE A 482 -26.25 7.02 8.09
C ILE A 482 -26.12 7.70 9.44
N ILE A 483 -24.89 8.08 9.78
CA ILE A 483 -24.56 8.95 10.91
C ILE A 483 -23.88 10.18 10.32
N ASP A 484 -24.57 11.32 10.34
CA ASP A 484 -24.03 12.59 9.88
C ASP A 484 -23.41 13.37 11.04
N LEU A 485 -22.10 13.62 10.94
CA LEU A 485 -21.34 14.39 11.92
C LEU A 485 -21.08 15.81 11.43
N GLY A 486 -21.32 16.78 12.29
CA GLY A 486 -21.17 18.19 11.96
C GLY A 486 -21.57 19.11 13.11
N PRO A 487 -22.23 20.26 12.83
CA PRO A 487 -22.60 20.79 11.51
C PRO A 487 -21.41 21.37 10.72
N GLY A 488 -20.27 21.58 11.37
CA GLY A 488 -19.05 22.09 10.74
C GLY A 488 -17.84 21.21 11.02
N ALA A 489 -16.65 21.76 10.75
CA ALA A 489 -15.38 21.10 10.95
C ALA A 489 -14.69 21.58 12.25
N GLY A 490 -13.75 20.79 12.79
CA GLY A 490 -12.96 21.14 13.97
C GLY A 490 -13.84 21.44 15.18
N ILE A 491 -13.63 22.61 15.82
CA ILE A 491 -14.41 23.06 16.98
C ILE A 491 -15.91 23.26 16.68
N ARG A 492 -16.31 23.39 15.41
CA ARG A 492 -17.72 23.49 15.00
C ARG A 492 -18.35 22.14 14.67
N GLY A 493 -17.55 21.07 14.65
CA GLY A 493 -17.98 19.70 14.46
C GLY A 493 -18.21 18.96 15.78
N GLY A 494 -18.05 17.64 15.71
CA GLY A 494 -18.04 16.75 16.85
C GLY A 494 -19.41 16.41 17.40
N ARG A 495 -20.49 16.70 16.68
CA ARG A 495 -21.86 16.38 17.08
C ARG A 495 -22.52 15.52 16.03
N VAL A 496 -23.38 14.60 16.46
CA VAL A 496 -24.30 13.90 15.57
C VAL A 496 -25.40 14.90 15.19
N VAL A 497 -25.42 15.31 13.94
CA VAL A 497 -26.42 16.23 13.40
C VAL A 497 -27.70 15.46 13.10
N ALA A 498 -27.55 14.30 12.48
CA ALA A 498 -28.64 13.42 12.12
C ALA A 498 -28.15 11.96 12.13
N ALA A 499 -29.03 11.04 12.49
CA ALA A 499 -28.77 9.61 12.34
C ALA A 499 -30.05 8.92 11.83
N GLY A 500 -29.97 8.33 10.65
CA GLY A 500 -31.17 8.03 9.86
C GLY A 500 -30.91 7.17 8.63
N THR A 501 -31.97 6.87 7.89
CA THR A 501 -31.90 6.52 6.48
C THR A 501 -31.58 7.75 5.63
N ALA A 502 -31.16 7.58 4.37
CA ALA A 502 -30.87 8.71 3.47
C ALA A 502 -32.04 9.71 3.37
N GLN A 503 -33.28 9.22 3.36
CA GLN A 503 -34.48 10.07 3.32
C GLN A 503 -34.68 10.89 4.59
N GLU A 504 -34.33 10.34 5.76
CA GLU A 504 -34.39 11.06 7.03
C GLU A 504 -33.30 12.13 7.11
N ILE A 505 -32.07 11.80 6.68
CA ILE A 505 -30.97 12.77 6.59
C ILE A 505 -31.33 13.93 5.65
N MET A 506 -31.93 13.64 4.48
CA MET A 506 -32.39 14.66 3.52
C MET A 506 -33.44 15.62 4.08
N ARG A 507 -34.20 15.20 5.10
CA ARG A 507 -35.22 16.04 5.76
C ARG A 507 -34.66 16.88 6.90
N GLU A 508 -33.47 16.57 7.40
CA GLU A 508 -32.85 17.30 8.51
C GLU A 508 -32.20 18.60 8.02
N PRO A 509 -32.76 19.78 8.36
CA PRO A 509 -32.25 21.05 7.84
C PRO A 509 -30.84 21.40 8.32
N ALA A 510 -30.42 20.90 9.49
CA ALA A 510 -29.08 21.12 10.01
C ALA A 510 -28.01 20.27 9.29
N SER A 511 -28.42 19.22 8.58
CA SER A 511 -27.51 18.31 7.87
C SER A 511 -27.03 18.94 6.56
N VAL A 512 -25.72 19.26 6.52
CA VAL A 512 -25.09 19.71 5.28
C VAL A 512 -25.18 18.60 4.23
N THR A 513 -24.90 17.35 4.61
CA THR A 513 -25.02 16.20 3.71
C THR A 513 -26.45 16.04 3.21
N GLY A 514 -27.45 16.10 4.10
CA GLY A 514 -28.87 16.04 3.76
C GLY A 514 -29.28 17.06 2.72
N ARG A 515 -28.80 18.31 2.85
CA ARG A 515 -29.04 19.37 1.86
C ARG A 515 -28.51 19.01 0.47
N PHE A 516 -27.28 18.52 0.35
CA PHE A 516 -26.68 18.14 -0.93
C PHE A 516 -27.29 16.85 -1.51
N LEU A 517 -27.81 15.95 -0.67
CA LEU A 517 -28.56 14.78 -1.15
C LEU A 517 -29.96 15.18 -1.66
N ALA A 518 -30.59 16.17 -1.03
CA ALA A 518 -31.92 16.67 -1.37
C ALA A 518 -31.93 17.57 -2.61
N ASP A 519 -30.99 18.51 -2.70
CA ASP A 519 -30.78 19.40 -3.85
C ASP A 519 -29.31 19.31 -4.26
N PRO A 520 -28.96 18.32 -5.12
CA PRO A 520 -27.59 18.15 -5.58
C PRO A 520 -27.09 19.31 -6.44
N LEU A 521 -25.78 19.39 -6.57
CA LEU A 521 -25.11 20.42 -7.37
C LEU A 521 -25.61 20.41 -8.82
N ARG A 522 -25.96 21.59 -9.31
CA ARG A 522 -26.40 21.78 -10.71
C ARG A 522 -25.21 22.12 -11.55
N HIS A 523 -25.05 21.43 -12.67
CA HIS A 523 -23.93 21.64 -13.57
C HIS A 523 -24.40 22.09 -14.97
N PRO A 524 -23.68 23.00 -15.64
CA PRO A 524 -22.50 23.71 -15.12
C PRO A 524 -22.88 24.90 -14.20
N PHE A 525 -21.98 25.33 -13.31
CA PHE A 525 -22.18 26.48 -12.41
C PHE A 525 -22.30 27.80 -13.16
N ALA A 526 -21.60 27.89 -14.30
CA ALA A 526 -21.64 29.00 -15.23
C ALA A 526 -21.52 28.46 -16.66
N PRO A 527 -21.91 29.23 -17.70
CA PRO A 527 -21.68 28.83 -19.08
C PRO A 527 -20.21 28.49 -19.33
N ARG A 528 -19.95 27.32 -19.95
CA ARG A 528 -18.58 26.87 -20.25
C ARG A 528 -17.89 27.80 -21.22
N ARG A 529 -16.57 27.91 -21.10
CA ARG A 529 -15.75 28.71 -22.01
C ARG A 529 -15.65 27.93 -23.33
N PRO A 530 -15.99 28.53 -24.49
CA PRO A 530 -16.02 27.80 -25.75
C PRO A 530 -14.62 27.30 -26.14
N VAL A 531 -14.56 26.10 -26.70
CA VAL A 531 -13.34 25.51 -27.27
C VAL A 531 -13.58 25.29 -28.76
N GLU A 532 -12.97 26.14 -29.58
CA GLU A 532 -13.11 26.15 -31.03
C GLU A 532 -11.83 25.60 -31.70
N ALA A 533 -11.88 25.39 -33.01
CA ALA A 533 -10.73 24.93 -33.77
C ALA A 533 -9.49 25.81 -33.58
N GLY A 534 -9.67 27.14 -33.51
CA GLY A 534 -8.60 28.12 -33.31
C GLY A 534 -8.17 28.36 -31.85
N THR A 535 -8.79 27.72 -30.86
CA THR A 535 -8.40 27.90 -29.46
C THR A 535 -6.97 27.41 -29.24
N ALA A 536 -6.12 28.27 -28.66
CA ALA A 536 -4.74 27.92 -28.32
C ALA A 536 -4.71 26.65 -27.46
N SER A 537 -3.83 25.71 -27.79
CA SER A 537 -3.82 24.38 -27.16
C SER A 537 -2.42 23.76 -27.18
N LEU A 538 -2.13 22.94 -26.17
CA LEU A 538 -1.05 21.97 -26.26
C LEU A 538 -1.49 20.79 -27.10
N SER A 539 -0.65 20.38 -28.05
CA SER A 539 -0.86 19.15 -28.82
C SER A 539 0.27 18.18 -28.52
N ILE A 540 -0.05 17.07 -27.88
CA ILE A 540 0.87 15.97 -27.60
C ILE A 540 0.72 14.96 -28.74
N ARG A 541 1.83 14.62 -29.40
CA ARG A 541 1.83 13.67 -30.52
C ARG A 541 2.47 12.34 -30.16
N GLU A 542 1.82 11.25 -30.56
CA GLU A 542 2.30 9.87 -30.42
C GLU A 542 2.79 9.52 -29.00
N ALA A 543 2.01 9.84 -27.96
CA ALA A 543 2.36 9.51 -26.58
C ALA A 543 2.32 7.98 -26.33
N ALA A 544 3.44 7.40 -25.88
CA ALA A 544 3.68 5.96 -25.86
C ALA A 544 4.37 5.44 -24.58
N VAL A 545 4.19 6.13 -23.45
CA VAL A 545 4.72 5.69 -22.14
C VAL A 545 3.86 4.58 -21.53
N HIS A 546 4.51 3.58 -20.93
CA HIS A 546 3.87 2.45 -20.26
C HIS A 546 2.83 1.75 -21.15
N ASN A 547 1.54 1.86 -20.85
CA ASN A 547 0.48 1.24 -21.62
C ASN A 547 -0.11 2.14 -22.71
N LEU A 548 0.30 3.41 -22.81
CA LEU A 548 -0.18 4.35 -23.84
C LEU A 548 0.16 3.86 -25.26
N ARG A 549 -0.80 3.95 -26.18
CA ARG A 549 -0.74 3.36 -27.52
C ARG A 549 -0.48 4.41 -28.60
N ALA A 550 0.60 5.19 -28.46
CA ALA A 550 0.98 6.26 -29.39
C ALA A 550 -0.18 7.24 -29.68
N ILE A 551 -0.79 7.76 -28.62
CA ILE A 551 -2.00 8.59 -28.73
C ILE A 551 -1.66 10.06 -29.02
N ASP A 552 -2.54 10.71 -29.79
CA ASP A 552 -2.53 12.15 -30.02
C ASP A 552 -3.56 12.82 -29.11
N VAL A 553 -3.15 13.82 -28.33
CA VAL A 553 -4.02 14.50 -27.35
C VAL A 553 -3.91 16.01 -27.49
N ARG A 554 -5.06 16.68 -27.51
CA ARG A 554 -5.17 18.15 -27.50
C ARG A 554 -5.69 18.64 -26.15
N ILE A 555 -4.97 19.57 -25.52
CA ILE A 555 -5.34 20.22 -24.26
C ILE A 555 -5.51 21.72 -24.51
N PRO A 556 -6.73 22.27 -24.50
CA PRO A 556 -6.94 23.70 -24.70
C PRO A 556 -6.40 24.54 -23.53
N LEU A 557 -5.78 25.67 -23.86
CA LEU A 557 -5.21 26.61 -22.90
C LEU A 557 -6.26 27.61 -22.41
N ALA A 558 -6.02 28.18 -21.23
CA ALA A 558 -6.96 29.06 -20.50
C ALA A 558 -8.34 28.41 -20.32
N ARG A 559 -8.35 27.09 -20.08
CA ARG A 559 -9.52 26.24 -19.87
C ARG A 559 -9.31 25.31 -18.69
N LEU A 560 -10.40 24.83 -18.12
CA LEU A 560 -10.41 23.68 -17.21
C LEU A 560 -10.50 22.39 -18.06
N THR A 561 -9.40 21.66 -18.13
CA THR A 561 -9.34 20.35 -18.80
C THR A 561 -9.30 19.23 -17.77
N VAL A 562 -10.20 18.25 -17.89
CA VAL A 562 -10.23 17.08 -17.01
C VAL A 562 -9.79 15.82 -17.76
N LEU A 563 -8.78 15.12 -17.23
CA LEU A 563 -8.33 13.81 -17.68
C LEU A 563 -9.08 12.74 -16.88
N THR A 564 -9.80 11.86 -17.58
CA THR A 564 -10.67 10.86 -16.96
C THR A 564 -10.53 9.49 -17.62
N GLY A 565 -11.31 8.51 -17.17
CA GLY A 565 -11.24 7.10 -17.57
C GLY A 565 -10.84 6.17 -16.42
N VAL A 566 -10.96 4.87 -16.63
CA VAL A 566 -10.86 3.84 -15.55
C VAL A 566 -9.49 3.75 -14.88
N SER A 567 -9.38 3.10 -13.71
CA SER A 567 -8.07 2.88 -13.06
C SER A 567 -7.12 2.12 -14.00
N GLY A 568 -5.86 2.58 -14.11
CA GLY A 568 -4.87 1.95 -14.98
C GLY A 568 -5.01 2.28 -16.48
N SER A 569 -5.89 3.19 -16.90
CA SER A 569 -6.07 3.54 -18.31
C SER A 569 -4.92 4.36 -18.93
N GLY A 570 -4.02 4.91 -18.12
CA GLY A 570 -2.87 5.72 -18.55
C GLY A 570 -2.94 7.22 -18.20
N LYS A 571 -3.91 7.67 -17.40
CA LYS A 571 -4.09 9.09 -16.99
C LYS A 571 -2.83 9.70 -16.38
N SER A 572 -2.29 9.06 -15.35
CA SER A 572 -1.08 9.53 -14.64
C SER A 572 0.14 9.53 -15.55
N SER A 573 0.29 8.53 -16.43
CA SER A 573 1.39 8.48 -17.40
C SER A 573 1.31 9.63 -18.41
N LEU A 574 0.10 9.94 -18.92
CA LEU A 574 -0.07 11.09 -19.81
C LEU A 574 0.20 12.43 -19.10
N ALA A 575 -0.31 12.60 -17.89
CA ALA A 575 -0.21 13.86 -17.16
C ALA A 575 1.20 14.11 -16.59
N HIS A 576 1.74 13.15 -15.84
CA HIS A 576 2.96 13.34 -15.06
C HIS A 576 4.23 13.03 -15.85
N GLU A 577 4.23 11.91 -16.57
CA GLU A 577 5.42 11.39 -17.24
C GLU A 577 5.60 11.96 -18.65
N VAL A 578 4.51 12.27 -19.33
CA VAL A 578 4.55 12.92 -20.65
C VAL A 578 4.42 14.44 -20.50
N LEU A 579 3.25 14.95 -20.11
CA LEU A 579 2.97 16.39 -20.16
C LEU A 579 3.89 17.18 -19.20
N ARG A 580 3.85 16.89 -17.90
CA ARG A 580 4.58 17.65 -16.89
C ARG A 580 6.09 17.52 -17.02
N ALA A 581 6.60 16.29 -17.18
CA ALA A 581 8.05 16.06 -17.29
C ALA A 581 8.67 16.82 -18.48
N ASN A 582 7.98 16.84 -19.62
CA ASN A 582 8.46 17.61 -20.78
C ASN A 582 8.31 19.11 -20.57
N LEU A 583 7.16 19.61 -20.07
CA LEU A 583 6.97 21.04 -19.84
C LEU A 583 7.96 21.61 -18.81
N ALA A 584 8.22 20.90 -17.70
CA ALA A 584 9.17 21.34 -16.70
C ALA A 584 10.58 21.53 -17.27
N ARG A 585 10.95 20.70 -18.26
CA ARG A 585 12.23 20.76 -18.95
C ARG A 585 12.28 21.85 -20.02
N LEU A 586 11.23 21.97 -20.84
CA LEU A 586 11.13 22.99 -21.91
C LEU A 586 11.05 24.41 -21.34
N LEU A 587 10.38 24.59 -20.21
CA LEU A 587 10.27 25.87 -19.52
C LEU A 587 11.47 26.16 -18.60
N GLY A 588 12.40 25.20 -18.46
CA GLY A 588 13.65 25.33 -17.72
C GLY A 588 14.77 25.97 -18.54
N ALA A 589 16.03 25.74 -18.13
CA ALA A 589 17.18 26.29 -18.84
C ALA A 589 17.33 25.67 -20.25
N PRO A 590 17.72 26.44 -21.29
CA PRO A 590 17.90 25.94 -22.66
C PRO A 590 18.82 24.71 -22.77
N ALA A 591 19.86 24.62 -21.95
CA ALA A 591 20.78 23.48 -21.91
C ALA A 591 20.14 22.15 -21.45
N ALA A 592 18.95 22.20 -20.84
CA ALA A 592 18.20 21.01 -20.43
C ALA A 592 17.29 20.46 -21.54
N HIS A 593 17.22 21.10 -22.72
CA HIS A 593 16.40 20.64 -23.83
C HIS A 593 17.04 19.42 -24.49
N GLY A 594 16.40 18.26 -24.34
CA GLY A 594 16.76 17.01 -25.00
C GLY A 594 15.57 16.42 -25.78
N PRO A 595 15.61 15.12 -26.17
CA PRO A 595 14.47 14.47 -26.83
C PRO A 595 13.24 14.44 -25.92
N PHE A 596 12.04 14.55 -26.50
CA PHE A 596 10.80 14.45 -25.72
C PHE A 596 10.72 13.11 -25.00
N ALA A 597 10.37 13.14 -23.71
CA ALA A 597 10.15 11.94 -22.93
C ALA A 597 8.78 11.37 -23.27
N GLY A 598 8.73 10.13 -23.77
CA GLY A 598 7.48 9.39 -23.84
C GLY A 598 6.46 9.82 -24.91
N CYS A 599 6.83 10.75 -25.78
CA CYS A 599 6.04 11.20 -26.92
C CYS A 599 6.98 11.66 -28.04
N ARG A 600 6.44 11.84 -29.24
CA ARG A 600 7.21 12.34 -30.39
C ARG A 600 7.49 13.83 -30.25
N GLU A 601 6.46 14.61 -29.93
CA GLU A 601 6.58 16.06 -29.76
C GLU A 601 5.40 16.63 -28.94
N ILE A 602 5.62 17.82 -28.37
CA ILE A 602 4.57 18.65 -27.77
C ILE A 602 4.63 20.02 -28.44
N LEU A 603 3.51 20.44 -29.05
CA LEU A 603 3.37 21.73 -29.74
C LEU A 603 2.55 22.71 -28.90
N GLY A 604 2.83 24.02 -29.02
CA GLY A 604 2.08 25.09 -28.36
C GLY A 604 2.49 25.37 -26.91
N TRP A 605 3.57 24.74 -26.44
CA TRP A 605 4.13 24.95 -25.09
C TRP A 605 4.67 26.36 -24.90
N GLU A 606 4.97 27.07 -25.99
CA GLU A 606 5.40 28.46 -26.03
C GLU A 606 4.32 29.46 -25.59
N ALA A 607 3.11 29.02 -25.29
CA ALA A 607 2.09 29.87 -24.68
C ALA A 607 2.13 29.83 -23.13
N ILE A 608 2.96 28.96 -22.54
CA ILE A 608 3.02 28.71 -21.10
C ILE A 608 4.29 29.34 -20.51
N ALA A 609 4.15 30.01 -19.36
CA ALA A 609 5.28 30.56 -18.61
C ALA A 609 5.89 29.55 -17.64
N ARG A 610 5.01 28.80 -16.96
CA ARG A 610 5.38 27.92 -15.86
C ARG A 610 4.41 26.75 -15.79
N VAL A 611 4.91 25.58 -15.41
CA VAL A 611 4.07 24.44 -15.01
C VAL A 611 4.17 24.27 -13.49
N VAL A 612 3.03 24.07 -12.84
CA VAL A 612 2.95 23.86 -11.39
C VAL A 612 2.14 22.62 -11.11
N GLU A 613 2.78 21.65 -10.47
CA GLU A 613 2.13 20.43 -9.98
C GLU A 613 1.61 20.66 -8.56
N VAL A 614 0.36 20.27 -8.32
CA VAL A 614 -0.28 20.31 -7.01
C VAL A 614 -0.77 18.90 -6.67
N ASP A 615 0.11 18.15 -6.03
CA ASP A 615 -0.07 16.75 -5.65
C ASP A 615 -0.42 16.57 -4.17
N GLN A 616 -0.83 15.36 -3.79
CA GLN A 616 -1.23 15.01 -2.43
C GLN A 616 -0.07 14.66 -1.49
N THR A 617 1.18 14.79 -1.95
CA THR A 617 2.33 14.52 -1.08
C THR A 617 2.34 15.47 0.14
N PRO A 618 2.83 15.01 1.30
CA PRO A 618 2.88 15.86 2.48
C PRO A 618 3.63 17.17 2.20
N ILE A 619 3.10 18.31 2.69
CA ILE A 619 3.77 19.62 2.55
C ILE A 619 5.16 19.67 3.22
N GLY A 620 5.42 18.75 4.14
CA GLY A 620 6.75 18.39 4.61
C GLY A 620 6.76 17.04 5.33
N ARG A 621 7.92 16.38 5.32
CA ARG A 621 8.07 15.05 5.93
C ARG A 621 8.23 15.09 7.46
N THR A 622 8.45 16.26 8.04
CA THR A 622 8.73 16.42 9.47
C THR A 622 7.64 17.25 10.16
N PRO A 623 7.44 17.09 11.48
CA PRO A 623 6.52 17.93 12.26
C PRO A 623 6.87 19.43 12.27
N ARG A 624 8.05 19.80 11.75
CA ARG A 624 8.51 21.19 11.59
C ARG A 624 7.83 21.92 10.44
N SER A 625 7.20 21.21 9.51
CA SER A 625 6.37 21.81 8.49
C SER A 625 4.92 21.88 8.98
N CYS A 626 4.30 23.05 8.87
CA CYS A 626 2.88 23.26 9.18
C CYS A 626 2.24 24.26 8.19
N PRO A 627 0.90 24.38 8.16
CA PRO A 627 0.20 25.29 7.25
C PRO A 627 0.73 26.73 7.30
N ALA A 628 0.97 27.27 8.50
CA ALA A 628 1.43 28.66 8.65
C ALA A 628 2.82 28.90 8.05
N THR A 629 3.76 27.97 8.24
CA THR A 629 5.10 28.07 7.66
C THR A 629 5.10 27.87 6.15
N TYR A 630 4.24 26.98 5.66
CA TYR A 630 4.23 26.61 4.24
C TYR A 630 3.62 27.71 3.36
N VAL A 631 2.49 28.28 3.78
CA VAL A 631 1.86 29.42 3.07
C VAL A 631 2.67 30.72 3.25
N GLY A 632 3.55 30.76 4.25
CA GLY A 632 4.54 31.84 4.43
C GLY A 632 4.07 33.03 5.29
N PHE A 633 2.81 33.03 5.78
CA PHE A 633 2.32 34.12 6.64
C PHE A 633 2.87 34.06 8.07
N TRP A 634 3.48 32.94 8.48
CA TRP A 634 4.11 32.80 9.80
C TRP A 634 5.20 33.85 10.06
N ASP A 635 5.95 34.24 9.03
CA ASP A 635 7.01 35.25 9.16
C ASP A 635 6.49 36.65 9.48
N GLY A 636 5.28 36.97 9.03
CA GLY A 636 4.57 38.18 9.46
C GLY A 636 4.23 38.12 10.96
N ILE A 637 3.71 36.98 11.43
CA ILE A 637 3.32 36.78 12.83
C ILE A 637 4.54 36.85 13.76
N ARG A 638 5.65 36.21 13.39
CA ARG A 638 6.89 36.24 14.19
C ARG A 638 7.44 37.66 14.37
N ARG A 639 7.33 38.51 13.34
CA ARG A 639 7.72 39.92 13.41
C ARG A 639 6.85 40.71 14.38
N LEU A 640 5.52 40.50 14.37
CA LEU A 640 4.61 41.14 15.32
C LEU A 640 4.96 40.82 16.77
N PHE A 641 5.29 39.55 17.08
CA PHE A 641 5.71 39.17 18.43
C PHE A 641 7.05 39.80 18.84
N ALA A 642 8.01 39.89 17.92
CA ALA A 642 9.30 40.56 18.15
C ALA A 642 9.17 42.07 18.39
N GLU A 643 8.10 42.69 17.90
CA GLU A 643 7.82 44.11 18.08
C GLU A 643 7.14 44.45 19.42
N THR A 644 6.70 43.45 20.18
CA THR A 644 6.11 43.67 21.52
C THR A 644 7.11 44.28 22.49
N THR A 645 6.62 45.10 23.43
CA THR A 645 7.46 45.74 24.46
C THR A 645 8.25 44.70 25.25
N GLN A 646 7.60 43.60 25.65
CA GLN A 646 8.23 42.52 26.39
C GLN A 646 9.32 41.81 25.57
N ALA A 647 9.11 41.56 24.28
CA ALA A 647 10.14 40.98 23.43
C ALA A 647 11.34 41.91 23.28
N ARG A 648 11.11 43.21 23.04
CA ARG A 648 12.18 44.22 22.91
C ARG A 648 13.01 44.36 24.18
N MET A 649 12.37 44.39 25.36
CA MET A 649 13.08 44.45 26.65
C MET A 649 13.97 43.23 26.89
N ASN A 650 13.56 42.05 26.41
CA ASN A 650 14.32 40.81 26.55
C ASN A 650 15.31 40.56 25.39
N GLY A 651 15.46 41.50 24.45
CA GLY A 651 16.34 41.34 23.28
C GLY A 651 15.88 40.24 22.31
N TYR A 652 14.60 39.88 22.31
CA TYR A 652 14.06 38.82 21.45
C TYR A 652 13.76 39.36 20.05
N SER A 653 14.34 38.72 19.04
CA SER A 653 14.01 38.96 17.63
C SER A 653 13.03 37.92 17.08
N ALA A 654 12.59 38.08 15.83
CA ALA A 654 11.71 37.13 15.17
C ALA A 654 12.28 35.69 15.09
N SER A 655 13.60 35.51 15.27
CA SER A 655 14.24 34.18 15.32
C SER A 655 13.86 33.39 16.58
N ARG A 656 13.67 34.07 17.73
CA ARG A 656 13.22 33.47 19.00
C ARG A 656 11.85 32.82 18.85
N PHE A 657 10.99 33.44 18.07
CA PHE A 657 9.61 33.03 17.80
C PHE A 657 9.49 31.96 16.69
N SER A 658 10.61 31.34 16.31
CA SER A 658 10.64 30.20 15.39
C SER A 658 10.82 28.90 16.17
N PHE A 659 9.86 27.98 16.07
CA PHE A 659 10.00 26.64 16.66
C PHE A 659 11.06 25.78 15.95
N ASN A 660 11.58 26.23 14.80
CA ASN A 660 12.67 25.54 14.09
C ASN A 660 14.05 25.92 14.61
N ASN A 661 14.20 27.09 15.25
CA ASN A 661 15.50 27.61 15.69
C ASN A 661 15.77 27.27 17.16
N ALA A 662 17.02 26.98 17.48
CA ALA A 662 17.47 26.86 18.86
C ALA A 662 17.35 28.22 19.58
N GLY A 663 17.03 28.20 20.87
CA GLY A 663 16.92 29.39 21.73
C GLY A 663 15.50 29.70 22.20
N GLY A 664 14.48 29.56 21.35
CA GLY A 664 13.07 29.79 21.73
C GLY A 664 12.16 28.56 21.72
N ARG A 665 12.55 27.52 20.98
CA ARG A 665 11.82 26.25 20.93
C ARG A 665 11.94 25.46 22.24
N CYS A 666 11.05 24.50 22.43
CA CYS A 666 11.18 23.48 23.47
C CYS A 666 12.32 22.50 23.09
N GLU A 667 13.31 22.33 23.96
CA GLU A 667 14.45 21.44 23.68
C GLU A 667 14.09 19.95 23.79
N ALA A 668 13.16 19.57 24.67
CA ALA A 668 12.77 18.17 24.86
C ALA A 668 12.15 17.52 23.60
N CYS A 669 11.41 18.29 22.80
CA CYS A 669 10.87 17.84 21.51
C CYS A 669 11.56 18.49 20.30
N ALA A 670 12.63 19.26 20.52
CA ALA A 670 13.29 20.07 19.50
C ALA A 670 12.31 20.88 18.62
N GLY A 671 11.28 21.45 19.24
CA GLY A 671 10.23 22.25 18.60
C GLY A 671 9.14 21.48 17.84
N GLN A 672 9.10 20.15 17.93
CA GLN A 672 8.10 19.33 17.23
C GLN A 672 6.73 19.31 17.92
N GLY A 673 6.71 19.50 19.25
CA GLY A 673 5.51 19.37 20.09
C GLY A 673 5.05 17.93 20.32
N LEU A 674 5.70 16.95 19.70
CA LEU A 674 5.41 15.52 19.80
C LEU A 674 6.69 14.73 20.09
N GLN A 675 6.53 13.57 20.72
CA GLN A 675 7.58 12.57 20.93
C GLN A 675 7.16 11.25 20.27
N ARG A 676 8.13 10.52 19.67
CA ARG A 676 7.88 9.23 19.02
C ARG A 676 8.20 8.10 20.00
N LEU A 677 7.23 7.22 20.21
CA LEU A 677 7.37 5.98 20.98
C LEU A 677 7.47 4.82 20.00
N ALA A 678 8.61 4.12 20.03
CA ALA A 678 8.85 2.96 19.18
C ALA A 678 8.06 1.74 19.71
N MET A 679 7.36 1.05 18.81
CA MET A 679 6.53 -0.13 19.13
C MET A 679 7.11 -1.37 18.44
N SER A 680 7.03 -2.56 19.07
CA SER A 680 7.65 -3.78 18.51
C SER A 680 6.81 -4.50 17.44
N PHE A 681 5.48 -4.42 17.52
CA PHE A 681 4.55 -5.13 16.62
C PHE A 681 3.43 -4.26 16.05
N LEU A 682 3.27 -3.05 16.58
CA LEU A 682 2.32 -2.04 16.13
C LEU A 682 3.11 -0.88 15.50
N PRO A 683 2.48 -0.04 14.66
CA PRO A 683 3.11 1.18 14.18
C PRO A 683 3.56 2.09 15.34
N ASP A 684 4.68 2.80 15.17
CA ASP A 684 5.17 3.80 16.12
C ASP A 684 4.08 4.84 16.43
N VAL A 685 3.88 5.12 17.72
CA VAL A 685 2.88 6.09 18.17
C VAL A 685 3.56 7.42 18.47
N LYS A 686 2.91 8.53 18.10
CA LYS A 686 3.36 9.88 18.45
C LYS A 686 2.50 10.39 19.60
N VAL A 687 3.14 10.79 20.70
CA VAL A 687 2.48 11.36 21.87
C VAL A 687 2.82 12.84 22.01
N GLY A 688 1.96 13.60 22.69
CA GLY A 688 2.24 15.00 23.05
C GLY A 688 3.53 15.12 23.86
N CYS A 689 4.28 16.19 23.64
CA CYS A 689 5.47 16.46 24.45
C CYS A 689 5.09 16.96 25.85
N ASP A 690 5.37 16.15 26.87
CA ASP A 690 5.06 16.48 28.27
C ASP A 690 5.71 17.79 28.74
N ALA A 691 6.92 18.09 28.26
CA ALA A 691 7.67 19.25 28.69
C ALA A 691 7.08 20.61 28.24
N CYS A 692 6.33 20.63 27.13
CA CYS A 692 5.72 21.86 26.62
C CYS A 692 4.20 21.76 26.41
N GLY A 693 3.58 20.64 26.79
CA GLY A 693 2.16 20.38 26.52
C GLY A 693 1.81 20.50 25.03
N GLY A 694 2.75 20.20 24.13
CA GLY A 694 2.58 20.39 22.68
C GLY A 694 2.76 21.82 22.15
N ALA A 695 3.01 22.83 22.99
CA ALA A 695 3.12 24.24 22.58
C ALA A 695 4.36 24.57 21.73
N ARG A 696 5.33 23.64 21.60
CA ARG A 696 6.57 23.74 20.78
C ARG A 696 7.61 24.77 21.23
N PHE A 697 7.29 25.66 22.16
CA PHE A 697 8.19 26.70 22.68
C PHE A 697 8.56 26.47 24.14
N ASN A 698 9.66 27.09 24.59
CA ASN A 698 10.04 27.10 25.99
C ASN A 698 9.22 28.12 26.80
N PRO A 699 9.12 27.98 28.14
CA PRO A 699 8.29 28.85 28.98
C PRO A 699 8.62 30.34 28.84
N GLN A 700 9.89 30.71 28.68
CA GLN A 700 10.32 32.11 28.53
C GLN A 700 9.79 32.73 27.23
N THR A 701 9.70 31.95 26.15
CA THR A 701 9.15 32.42 24.87
C THR A 701 7.62 32.51 24.93
N LEU A 702 6.98 31.58 25.63
CA LEU A 702 5.52 31.59 25.87
C LEU A 702 5.06 32.75 26.78
N ALA A 703 5.96 33.30 27.60
CA ALA A 703 5.65 34.43 28.47
C ALA A 703 5.38 35.74 27.69
N VAL A 704 5.87 35.86 26.45
CA VAL A 704 5.62 37.02 25.58
C VAL A 704 4.22 36.90 24.98
N ARG A 705 3.39 37.92 25.20
CA ARG A 705 2.01 37.96 24.70
C ARG A 705 1.78 39.07 23.69
N TRP A 706 0.98 38.78 22.67
CA TRP A 706 0.42 39.75 21.73
C TRP A 706 -1.10 39.60 21.70
N ARG A 707 -1.83 40.69 21.98
CA ARG A 707 -3.29 40.64 22.22
C ARG A 707 -3.69 39.53 23.21
N GLU A 708 -3.00 39.51 24.35
CA GLU A 708 -3.19 38.57 25.46
C GLU A 708 -2.87 37.09 25.18
N ARG A 709 -2.48 36.75 23.94
CA ARG A 709 -2.13 35.39 23.51
C ARG A 709 -0.63 35.22 23.35
N SER A 710 -0.10 34.09 23.82
CA SER A 710 1.26 33.64 23.54
C SER A 710 1.39 33.15 22.10
N ILE A 711 2.62 33.03 21.62
CA ILE A 711 2.85 32.51 20.27
C ILE A 711 2.45 31.04 20.12
N GLY A 712 2.54 30.25 21.20
CA GLY A 712 2.09 28.85 21.22
C GLY A 712 0.57 28.75 21.08
N GLU A 713 -0.17 29.63 21.77
CA GLU A 713 -1.63 29.70 21.65
C GLU A 713 -2.06 30.16 20.26
N VAL A 714 -1.40 31.16 19.68
CA VAL A 714 -1.65 31.59 18.29
C VAL A 714 -1.38 30.44 17.32
N LEU A 715 -0.31 29.67 17.52
CA LEU A 715 0.02 28.52 16.68
C LEU A 715 -1.03 27.40 16.80
N ALA A 716 -1.74 27.30 17.92
CA ALA A 716 -2.80 26.33 18.16
C ALA A 716 -4.18 26.79 17.65
N MET A 717 -4.37 28.07 17.31
CA MET A 717 -5.64 28.58 16.76
C MET A 717 -6.00 27.85 15.46
N SER A 718 -7.29 27.63 15.27
CA SER A 718 -7.82 27.26 13.96
C SER A 718 -7.65 28.40 12.96
N VAL A 719 -7.63 28.08 11.66
CA VAL A 719 -7.61 29.10 10.58
C VAL A 719 -8.81 30.05 10.70
N ASP A 720 -9.99 29.55 11.09
CA ASP A 720 -11.20 30.37 11.29
C ASP A 720 -10.99 31.41 12.40
N GLU A 721 -10.54 30.98 13.57
CA GLU A 721 -10.23 31.89 14.69
C GLU A 721 -9.12 32.87 14.33
N ALA A 722 -8.07 32.37 13.66
CA ALA A 722 -6.95 33.19 13.24
C ALA A 722 -7.34 34.26 12.21
N ALA A 723 -8.25 33.93 11.29
CA ALA A 723 -8.76 34.88 10.30
C ALA A 723 -9.43 36.08 10.99
N GLU A 724 -10.26 35.84 11.98
CA GLU A 724 -10.87 36.91 12.78
C GLU A 724 -9.81 37.65 13.61
N PHE A 725 -8.93 36.93 14.28
CA PHE A 725 -7.89 37.49 15.14
C PHE A 725 -6.90 38.40 14.39
N PHE A 726 -6.55 38.07 13.15
CA PHE A 726 -5.63 38.83 12.30
C PHE A 726 -6.32 39.71 11.25
N ALA A 727 -7.60 40.04 11.39
CA ALA A 727 -8.37 40.83 10.43
C ALA A 727 -7.71 42.17 10.04
N ALA A 728 -6.96 42.80 10.96
CA ALA A 728 -6.26 44.06 10.72
C ALA A 728 -4.97 43.90 9.87
N GLN A 729 -4.37 42.70 9.85
CA GLN A 729 -3.12 42.41 9.14
C GLN A 729 -3.41 41.90 7.73
N ARG A 730 -3.60 42.83 6.78
CA ARG A 730 -4.08 42.53 5.41
C ARG A 730 -3.41 41.32 4.73
N ALA A 731 -2.07 41.22 4.79
CA ALA A 731 -1.34 40.11 4.17
C ALA A 731 -1.66 38.76 4.83
N THR A 732 -1.62 38.69 6.16
CA THR A 732 -1.95 37.50 6.94
C THR A 732 -3.43 37.12 6.79
N HIS A 733 -4.34 38.10 6.94
CA HIS A 733 -5.78 37.89 6.77
C HIS A 733 -6.13 37.34 5.38
N ARG A 734 -5.50 37.85 4.32
CA ARG A 734 -5.71 37.35 2.96
C ARG A 734 -5.31 35.87 2.83
N ALA A 735 -4.16 35.48 3.36
CA ALA A 735 -3.71 34.09 3.31
C ALA A 735 -4.66 33.16 4.10
N LEU A 736 -5.13 33.61 5.26
CA LEU A 736 -6.10 32.89 6.09
C LEU A 736 -7.45 32.76 5.38
N ARG A 737 -7.94 33.81 4.72
CA ARG A 737 -9.17 33.77 3.90
C ARG A 737 -9.06 32.77 2.75
N LEU A 738 -7.92 32.69 2.08
CA LEU A 738 -7.70 31.68 1.04
C LEU A 738 -7.76 30.25 1.61
N LEU A 739 -7.20 30.02 2.80
CA LEU A 739 -7.34 28.74 3.50
C LEU A 739 -8.81 28.43 3.85
N GLN A 740 -9.60 29.43 4.27
CA GLN A 740 -11.04 29.26 4.52
C GLN A 740 -11.81 28.94 3.23
N ASP A 741 -11.51 29.64 2.13
CA ASP A 741 -12.15 29.47 0.84
C ASP A 741 -11.97 28.05 0.27
N VAL A 742 -10.85 27.38 0.55
CA VAL A 742 -10.61 25.97 0.15
C VAL A 742 -11.12 24.96 1.19
N GLY A 743 -11.83 25.41 2.23
CA GLY A 743 -12.44 24.56 3.25
C GLY A 743 -11.50 24.13 4.38
N LEU A 744 -10.34 24.76 4.56
CA LEU A 744 -9.36 24.42 5.60
C LEU A 744 -9.48 25.27 6.88
N GLY A 745 -10.63 25.90 7.11
CA GLY A 745 -10.89 26.77 8.26
C GLY A 745 -10.68 26.10 9.62
N TYR A 746 -10.85 24.78 9.70
CA TYR A 746 -10.73 24.02 10.95
C TYR A 746 -9.29 23.67 11.34
N LEU A 747 -8.34 23.71 10.41
CA LEU A 747 -6.97 23.29 10.69
C LEU A 747 -6.30 24.26 11.66
N ALA A 748 -5.55 23.72 12.61
CA ALA A 748 -4.69 24.55 13.45
C ALA A 748 -3.52 25.11 12.62
N LEU A 749 -3.14 26.37 12.85
CA LEU A 749 -2.03 27.03 12.13
C LEU A 749 -0.72 26.21 12.20
N GLY A 750 -0.49 25.58 13.34
CA GLY A 750 0.67 24.75 13.65
C GLY A 750 0.49 23.26 13.46
N GLN A 751 -0.61 22.80 12.88
CA GLN A 751 -0.84 21.36 12.69
C GLN A 751 0.34 20.73 11.95
N ALA A 752 0.88 19.65 12.50
CA ALA A 752 2.09 19.03 11.98
C ALA A 752 1.82 18.42 10.60
N SER A 753 2.70 18.63 9.62
CA SER A 753 2.47 18.11 8.27
C SER A 753 2.21 16.60 8.18
N PRO A 754 2.86 15.73 8.98
CA PRO A 754 2.56 14.30 8.94
C PRO A 754 1.17 13.91 9.46
N THR A 755 0.45 14.82 10.14
CA THR A 755 -0.91 14.59 10.63
C THR A 755 -1.97 15.18 9.69
N LEU A 756 -1.56 15.74 8.54
CA LEU A 756 -2.48 16.25 7.53
C LEU A 756 -2.97 15.15 6.60
N SER A 757 -4.20 15.27 6.11
CA SER A 757 -4.73 14.46 5.01
C SER A 757 -4.01 14.79 3.68
N GLY A 758 -4.06 13.89 2.70
CA GLY A 758 -3.45 14.13 1.38
C GLY A 758 -4.11 15.31 0.68
N GLY A 759 -5.45 15.33 0.70
CA GLY A 759 -6.25 16.46 0.20
C GLY A 759 -6.06 17.75 1.01
N GLU A 760 -5.81 17.70 2.33
CA GLU A 760 -5.42 18.88 3.11
C GLU A 760 -4.08 19.45 2.65
N ALA A 761 -3.05 18.60 2.50
CA ALA A 761 -1.74 19.01 2.01
C ALA A 761 -1.83 19.62 0.60
N GLN A 762 -2.59 19.01 -0.29
CA GLN A 762 -2.83 19.49 -1.64
C GLN A 762 -3.53 20.86 -1.66
N ARG A 763 -4.58 21.05 -0.86
CA ARG A 763 -5.28 22.34 -0.76
C ARG A 763 -4.40 23.44 -0.18
N ILE A 764 -3.51 23.13 0.77
CA ILE A 764 -2.51 24.09 1.27
C ILE A 764 -1.54 24.52 0.16
N LYS A 765 -1.08 23.59 -0.68
CA LYS A 765 -0.25 23.89 -1.87
C LYS A 765 -0.99 24.78 -2.86
N LEU A 766 -2.25 24.48 -3.14
CA LEU A 766 -3.11 25.31 -3.99
C LEU A 766 -3.24 26.74 -3.45
N VAL A 767 -3.44 26.90 -2.14
CA VAL A 767 -3.50 28.21 -1.48
C VAL A 767 -2.17 28.97 -1.58
N SER A 768 -1.04 28.29 -1.39
CA SER A 768 0.29 28.89 -1.58
C SER A 768 0.43 29.49 -2.97
N GLU A 769 -0.08 28.81 -3.99
CA GLU A 769 -0.06 29.33 -5.37
C GLU A 769 -1.04 30.48 -5.58
N LEU A 770 -2.29 30.38 -5.10
CA LEU A 770 -3.27 31.47 -5.15
C LEU A 770 -2.81 32.75 -4.45
N ALA A 771 -2.02 32.61 -3.38
CA ALA A 771 -1.42 33.73 -2.68
C ALA A 771 -0.43 34.49 -3.58
N ARG A 772 0.26 33.78 -4.49
CA ARG A 772 1.28 34.31 -5.42
C ARG A 772 0.70 34.89 -6.72
N VAL A 773 -0.42 34.36 -7.22
CA VAL A 773 -1.04 34.73 -8.52
C VAL A 773 -1.22 36.25 -8.73
N ARG A 774 -1.44 37.05 -7.68
CA ARG A 774 -1.58 38.52 -7.82
C ARG A 774 -0.27 39.32 -7.71
N ALA A 775 0.81 38.71 -7.23
CA ALA A 775 2.13 39.37 -7.21
C ALA A 775 2.78 39.34 -8.61
N ASP A 776 2.45 38.32 -9.41
CA ASP A 776 3.13 38.00 -10.66
C ASP A 776 2.23 38.08 -11.90
N ALA A 777 1.00 38.62 -11.82
CA ALA A 777 0.11 38.71 -12.97
C ALA A 777 0.70 39.63 -14.05
N PRO A 778 1.18 39.12 -15.20
CA PRO A 778 1.70 39.97 -16.24
C PRO A 778 0.53 40.46 -17.08
N GLU A 779 0.34 41.77 -17.17
CA GLU A 779 -0.48 42.35 -18.25
C GLU A 779 0.09 41.88 -19.60
N GLY A 780 -0.62 40.97 -20.27
CA GLY A 780 -0.23 40.43 -21.58
C GLY A 780 0.80 39.30 -21.60
N GLY A 781 1.09 38.63 -20.46
CA GLY A 781 2.07 37.54 -20.40
C GLY A 781 1.51 36.12 -20.56
N ARG A 782 2.40 35.17 -20.88
CA ARG A 782 2.14 33.71 -20.91
C ARG A 782 1.56 33.22 -19.58
N GLY A 783 0.52 32.38 -19.62
CA GLY A 783 -0.17 31.86 -18.43
C GLY A 783 0.58 30.72 -17.72
N THR A 784 0.22 30.44 -16.47
CA THR A 784 0.70 29.23 -15.75
C THR A 784 -0.20 28.03 -16.08
N LEU A 785 0.37 26.84 -16.25
CA LEU A 785 -0.37 25.58 -16.30
C LEU A 785 -0.32 24.92 -14.92
N TYR A 786 -1.49 24.80 -14.28
CA TYR A 786 -1.67 24.06 -13.04
C TYR A 786 -2.08 22.63 -13.36
N MET A 787 -1.41 21.66 -12.75
CA MET A 787 -1.77 20.25 -12.86
C MET A 787 -2.13 19.71 -11.48
N LEU A 788 -3.34 19.19 -11.34
CA LEU A 788 -3.87 18.66 -10.08
C LEU A 788 -4.20 17.18 -10.23
N ASP A 789 -3.76 16.37 -9.28
CA ASP A 789 -4.03 14.93 -9.25
C ASP A 789 -5.10 14.61 -8.20
N GLU A 790 -6.28 14.19 -8.67
CA GLU A 790 -7.46 13.83 -7.88
C GLU A 790 -7.74 14.79 -6.70
N PRO A 791 -7.98 16.09 -6.96
CA PRO A 791 -8.14 17.09 -5.91
C PRO A 791 -9.42 16.95 -5.07
N THR A 792 -10.37 16.09 -5.46
CA THR A 792 -11.58 15.80 -4.69
C THR A 792 -11.42 14.69 -3.67
N VAL A 793 -10.25 14.05 -3.58
CA VAL A 793 -10.01 12.95 -2.62
C VAL A 793 -10.29 13.40 -1.18
N GLY A 794 -11.20 12.67 -0.53
CA GLY A 794 -11.64 12.92 0.85
C GLY A 794 -12.39 14.24 1.05
N LEU A 795 -12.98 14.79 -0.01
CA LEU A 795 -13.83 15.97 0.08
C LEU A 795 -15.31 15.60 0.13
N HIS A 796 -16.01 16.23 1.07
CA HIS A 796 -17.47 16.24 1.09
C HIS A 796 -18.01 17.07 -0.09
N MET A 797 -19.23 16.82 -0.57
CA MET A 797 -19.83 17.55 -1.72
C MET A 797 -19.77 19.09 -1.55
N ALA A 798 -19.99 19.57 -0.33
CA ALA A 798 -19.87 20.99 0.03
C ALA A 798 -18.46 21.57 -0.16
N ASP A 799 -17.42 20.74 -0.01
CA ASP A 799 -16.02 21.13 -0.20
C ASP A 799 -15.60 20.96 -1.66
N VAL A 800 -16.18 19.99 -2.39
CA VAL A 800 -16.07 19.88 -3.86
C VAL A 800 -16.59 21.14 -4.54
N GLU A 801 -17.76 21.66 -4.12
CA GLU A 801 -18.31 22.93 -4.64
C GLU A 801 -17.31 24.08 -4.50
N LYS A 802 -16.67 24.22 -3.33
CA LYS A 802 -15.68 25.26 -3.05
C LYS A 802 -14.44 25.09 -3.93
N LEU A 803 -13.96 23.85 -4.08
CA LEU A 803 -12.82 23.53 -4.92
C LEU A 803 -13.09 23.91 -6.38
N VAL A 804 -14.24 23.52 -6.95
CA VAL A 804 -14.64 23.88 -8.32
C VAL A 804 -14.57 25.40 -8.52
N ARG A 805 -15.12 26.18 -7.58
CA ARG A 805 -15.05 27.66 -7.63
C ARG A 805 -13.61 28.17 -7.61
N VAL A 806 -12.70 27.51 -6.89
CA VAL A 806 -11.27 27.85 -6.89
C VAL A 806 -10.63 27.54 -8.24
N LEU A 807 -10.93 26.39 -8.84
CA LEU A 807 -10.40 26.01 -10.16
C LEU A 807 -10.83 27.02 -11.22
N HIS A 808 -12.10 27.43 -11.24
CA HIS A 808 -12.55 28.47 -12.16
C HIS A 808 -11.87 29.82 -11.90
N ARG A 809 -11.64 30.22 -10.65
CA ARG A 809 -10.88 31.45 -10.34
C ARG A 809 -9.46 31.43 -10.91
N LEU A 810 -8.79 30.27 -10.94
CA LEU A 810 -7.48 30.14 -11.59
C LEU A 810 -7.57 30.32 -13.11
N VAL A 811 -8.57 29.70 -13.73
CA VAL A 811 -8.82 29.80 -15.18
C VAL A 811 -9.19 31.23 -15.59
N ASP A 812 -10.05 31.90 -14.82
CA ASP A 812 -10.47 33.29 -15.05
C ASP A 812 -9.29 34.28 -14.93
N ALA A 813 -8.26 33.93 -14.18
CA ALA A 813 -7.01 34.69 -14.11
C ALA A 813 -6.07 34.43 -15.32
N GLY A 814 -6.54 33.73 -16.36
CA GLY A 814 -5.79 33.44 -17.59
C GLY A 814 -4.89 32.20 -17.52
N ASN A 815 -5.00 31.39 -16.47
CA ASN A 815 -4.22 30.16 -16.32
C ASN A 815 -4.91 28.96 -16.97
N SER A 816 -4.12 27.93 -17.29
CA SER A 816 -4.66 26.64 -17.76
C SER A 816 -4.67 25.67 -16.58
N VAL A 817 -5.75 24.91 -16.41
CA VAL A 817 -5.88 23.96 -15.30
C VAL A 817 -6.16 22.58 -15.89
N VAL A 818 -5.27 21.63 -15.63
CA VAL A 818 -5.40 20.22 -16.01
C VAL A 818 -5.62 19.41 -14.73
N VAL A 819 -6.72 18.67 -14.67
CA VAL A 819 -7.10 17.90 -13.48
C VAL A 819 -7.25 16.43 -13.85
N ILE A 820 -6.62 15.52 -13.11
CA ILE A 820 -6.95 14.10 -13.18
C ILE A 820 -8.11 13.86 -12.21
N GLU A 821 -9.26 13.41 -12.71
CA GLU A 821 -10.43 13.21 -11.85
C GLU A 821 -11.36 12.07 -12.28
N HIS A 822 -12.08 11.60 -11.27
CA HIS A 822 -13.14 10.61 -11.31
C HIS A 822 -14.47 11.16 -10.78
N ASN A 823 -14.44 12.25 -9.99
CA ASN A 823 -15.64 12.89 -9.47
C ASN A 823 -16.47 13.55 -10.60
N LEU A 824 -17.74 13.16 -10.68
CA LEU A 824 -18.65 13.58 -11.74
C LEU A 824 -18.99 15.08 -11.70
N ASP A 825 -19.03 15.69 -10.51
CA ASP A 825 -19.29 17.12 -10.37
C ASP A 825 -18.12 17.94 -11.00
N VAL A 826 -16.86 17.52 -10.80
CA VAL A 826 -15.69 18.17 -11.43
C VAL A 826 -15.63 17.91 -12.93
N ILE A 827 -15.90 16.67 -13.37
CA ILE A 827 -15.95 16.33 -14.80
C ILE A 827 -17.04 17.16 -15.51
N ALA A 828 -18.20 17.34 -14.89
CA ALA A 828 -19.29 18.12 -15.43
C ALA A 828 -18.97 19.62 -15.55
N GLU A 829 -18.08 20.16 -14.72
CA GLU A 829 -17.64 21.58 -14.77
C GLU A 829 -16.51 21.83 -15.75
N ALA A 830 -15.91 20.78 -16.31
CA ALA A 830 -14.82 20.91 -17.27
C ALA A 830 -15.25 21.66 -18.53
N ASP A 831 -14.39 22.53 -19.05
CA ASP A 831 -14.55 23.10 -20.39
C ASP A 831 -14.18 22.06 -21.47
N TRP A 832 -13.26 21.14 -21.12
CA TRP A 832 -12.80 20.06 -21.99
C TRP A 832 -12.47 18.81 -21.18
N VAL A 833 -12.78 17.64 -21.73
CA VAL A 833 -12.51 16.35 -21.11
C VAL A 833 -11.71 15.49 -22.08
N VAL A 834 -10.75 14.74 -21.55
CA VAL A 834 -9.96 13.73 -22.27
C VAL A 834 -10.17 12.40 -21.55
N ASP A 835 -10.87 11.47 -22.19
CA ASP A 835 -11.20 10.17 -21.64
C ASP A 835 -10.27 9.08 -22.19
N LEU A 836 -9.54 8.41 -21.29
CA LEU A 836 -8.59 7.35 -21.61
C LEU A 836 -9.14 5.96 -21.25
N GLY A 837 -8.86 4.97 -22.09
CA GLY A 837 -9.35 3.61 -21.86
C GLY A 837 -9.14 2.71 -23.07
N PRO A 838 -10.12 1.84 -23.43
CA PRO A 838 -11.42 1.63 -22.76
C PRO A 838 -11.31 0.90 -21.41
N GLU A 839 -10.23 0.15 -21.17
CA GLU A 839 -9.98 -0.56 -19.91
C GLU A 839 -8.65 -0.11 -19.27
N GLY A 840 -8.28 -0.73 -18.15
CA GLY A 840 -6.97 -0.55 -17.50
C GLY A 840 -5.90 -1.51 -18.03
N GLY A 841 -4.63 -1.20 -17.76
CA GLY A 841 -3.50 -2.07 -18.10
C GLY A 841 -3.29 -2.22 -19.61
N GLU A 842 -3.01 -3.43 -20.09
CA GLU A 842 -2.71 -3.67 -21.52
C GLU A 842 -3.87 -3.38 -22.46
N ALA A 843 -5.11 -3.48 -21.97
CA ALA A 843 -6.33 -3.17 -22.73
C ALA A 843 -6.68 -1.66 -22.72
N GLY A 844 -5.87 -0.84 -22.04
CA GLY A 844 -6.01 0.61 -21.97
C GLY A 844 -5.06 1.38 -22.90
N GLY A 845 -4.82 2.64 -22.52
CA GLY A 845 -3.83 3.51 -23.16
C GLY A 845 -4.26 4.10 -24.50
N ARG A 846 -5.55 4.04 -24.84
CA ARG A 846 -6.13 4.70 -26.02
C ARG A 846 -6.91 5.93 -25.60
N LEU A 847 -6.97 6.91 -26.49
CA LEU A 847 -7.93 8.02 -26.39
C LEU A 847 -9.30 7.51 -26.83
N VAL A 848 -10.25 7.43 -25.91
CA VAL A 848 -11.62 6.93 -26.18
C VAL A 848 -12.50 8.06 -26.69
N ALA A 849 -12.45 9.22 -26.04
CA ALA A 849 -13.17 10.41 -26.45
C ALA A 849 -12.46 11.68 -25.93
N ALA A 850 -12.62 12.78 -26.65
CA ALA A 850 -12.19 14.10 -26.21
C ALA A 850 -13.21 15.16 -26.65
N GLY A 851 -13.56 16.08 -25.77
CA GLY A 851 -14.60 17.07 -26.04
C GLY A 851 -15.17 17.72 -24.78
N PRO A 852 -16.15 18.61 -24.90
CA PRO A 852 -16.93 19.07 -23.74
C PRO A 852 -17.66 17.88 -23.07
N PRO A 853 -18.07 18.00 -21.79
CA PRO A 853 -18.74 16.92 -21.06
C PRO A 853 -19.92 16.28 -21.81
N GLU A 854 -20.71 17.08 -22.54
CA GLU A 854 -21.84 16.59 -23.34
C GLU A 854 -21.40 15.68 -24.50
N ALA A 855 -20.25 15.97 -25.13
CA ALA A 855 -19.70 15.13 -26.19
C ALA A 855 -19.17 13.81 -25.65
N ILE A 856 -18.58 13.82 -24.45
CA ILE A 856 -18.17 12.59 -23.76
C ILE A 856 -19.40 11.75 -23.40
N ALA A 857 -20.45 12.38 -22.86
CA ALA A 857 -21.71 11.72 -22.52
C ALA A 857 -22.38 11.03 -23.73
N ALA A 858 -22.19 11.57 -24.94
CA ALA A 858 -22.68 10.98 -26.17
C ALA A 858 -21.83 9.81 -26.71
N SER A 859 -20.64 9.56 -26.15
CA SER A 859 -19.74 8.49 -26.59
C SER A 859 -20.10 7.14 -25.94
N PRO A 860 -20.56 6.12 -26.71
CA PRO A 860 -20.95 4.83 -26.15
C PRO A 860 -19.75 3.98 -25.68
N GLU A 861 -18.59 4.18 -26.29
CA GLU A 861 -17.35 3.47 -25.94
C GLU A 861 -16.76 3.95 -24.61
N SER A 862 -17.07 5.19 -24.21
CA SER A 862 -16.63 5.78 -22.95
C SER A 862 -17.41 5.21 -21.76
N HIS A 863 -16.72 4.58 -20.81
CA HIS A 863 -17.32 4.24 -19.50
C HIS A 863 -17.70 5.50 -18.73
N THR A 864 -16.88 6.55 -18.82
CA THR A 864 -17.17 7.87 -18.25
C THR A 864 -18.44 8.46 -18.87
N GLY A 865 -18.53 8.45 -20.20
CA GLY A 865 -19.67 8.97 -20.97
C GLY A 865 -20.99 8.32 -20.59
N ARG A 866 -21.03 6.98 -20.49
CA ARG A 866 -22.24 6.25 -20.08
C ARG A 866 -22.78 6.67 -18.72
N ILE A 867 -21.91 6.94 -17.75
CA ILE A 867 -22.33 7.34 -16.40
C ILE A 867 -22.64 8.84 -16.36
N LEU A 868 -21.82 9.65 -17.04
CA LEU A 868 -21.97 11.10 -17.12
C LEU A 868 -23.29 11.51 -17.79
N ALA A 869 -23.75 10.76 -18.79
CA ALA A 869 -25.04 10.99 -19.44
C ALA A 869 -26.22 10.90 -18.45
N GLY A 870 -26.25 9.84 -17.62
CA GLY A 870 -27.26 9.68 -16.57
C GLY A 870 -27.16 10.78 -15.52
N PHE A 871 -25.95 11.07 -15.06
CA PHE A 871 -25.66 12.12 -14.09
C PHE A 871 -26.13 13.51 -14.56
N LEU A 872 -25.74 13.95 -15.76
CA LEU A 872 -26.17 15.24 -16.32
C LEU A 872 -27.70 15.30 -16.49
N GLY A 873 -28.33 14.17 -16.88
CA GLY A 873 -29.78 14.07 -16.96
C GLY A 873 -30.48 14.28 -15.61
N GLU A 874 -29.98 13.65 -14.54
CA GLU A 874 -30.49 13.82 -13.17
C GLU A 874 -30.31 15.26 -12.67
N ARG A 875 -29.13 15.85 -12.88
CA ARG A 875 -28.84 17.23 -12.47
C ARG A 875 -29.66 18.26 -13.25
N ALA A 876 -30.08 17.96 -14.48
CA ALA A 876 -30.98 18.81 -15.27
C ALA A 876 -32.47 18.68 -14.86
N GLN A 877 -32.94 17.47 -14.50
CA GLN A 877 -34.36 17.18 -14.19
C GLN A 877 -34.84 17.72 -12.83
N GLY A 878 -33.93 18.02 -11.88
CA GLY A 878 -34.25 18.74 -10.65
C GLY A 878 -34.94 20.11 -10.87
N ALA A 879 -34.86 20.65 -12.09
CA ALA A 879 -35.55 21.88 -12.52
C ALA A 879 -37.09 21.76 -12.58
N VAL A 880 -37.66 20.55 -12.65
CA VAL A 880 -39.11 20.34 -12.82
C VAL A 880 -39.85 20.05 -11.52
N ARG A 881 -39.17 19.51 -10.49
CA ARG A 881 -39.79 19.18 -9.18
C ARG A 881 -39.75 20.32 -8.15
N SER A 882 -39.07 21.43 -8.46
CA SER A 882 -38.91 22.60 -7.58
C SER A 882 -39.69 23.84 -8.05
N ARG A 883 -40.64 23.68 -8.99
CA ARG A 883 -41.60 24.72 -9.38
C ARG A 883 -42.99 24.45 -8.81
#